data_AF-A0A8H4RI76-F1
#
_entry.id   AF-A0A8H4RI76-F1
#
_cell.length_a   1.000
_cell.length_b   1.000
_cell.length_c   1.000
_cell.angle_alpha   90.00
_cell.angle_beta   90.00
_cell.angle_gamma   90.00
#
_symmetry.space_group_name_H-M   'P 1'
#
loop_
_entity.id
_entity.type
_entity.pdbx_description
1 polymer ?
#
loop_
_entity_poly.entity_id
_entity_poly.type
_entity_poly.pdbx_seq_one_letter_code
_entity_poly.pdbx_strand_id
1 'polypeptide(L)'
;MADQDETHTESMRAKDEGVVTHETLEEATVGPIVKVDSYKDEKHINLTWRSWMVVFVTCFAVFAQVYVVVAAGSVIGFIIRDLGDPAIAGWIIQGPLLMQSVLSPIVGRLSDVLDRKWLAIIPTAISFIGAVVSAKAESMSVLIGGGILVGFTLSTISIVQAIPSEVLPLKYRAIANGFAGIGGGIGGVIGNLGAGAATNVNASGWRNIFWIQAGFFALTILGLFFFYHPKRESDFPKMSLKKLIWACDPIGSTLFIVSATLMLLSLDWAGGVYAWNDVHVAAPLTIGLVSLVAFAAYEWKGRNDGLVAHVFFRGGPNFPLSVFAFAIEGAVNSITPLVVLNLGFEDTAWRISVRQLSFNLTLLGLIPLIMAYSTWKKDLKSPILVGFGFFLVVTICYACITPSMNKAQLGFNVLSGIGQSMPLTLLVAVVQFTAPHAYLSTATGLAFSARALGGAFGSAILDTIINGKIASDYAPSVSSAAINAGLPESSIPALLTAFATGQGFAKIPGINGGILGAATDASHTVYAAAYRLAWSSIIPFVVVAMVAICFLKGVKELMTEHVEATVELEEKALPPFGEKDVIATSVASVKSKRKALEKLQIFNDILGGVYGNCADCDDKRVFSASPYEPGQLSLCFQNYVIVGSGITGALTAYKLLTHNPSANITLLEARTACSGATGRNGGHCRAGWYVYFHKHLEKFGKEDALKMEKLEEESVANVAKLAKELDIDCDLRELETVDVTSDPADWESMLSALKARKEIAEESGTTFEMKHKIWSQEETRNELLVPEAVGAVSFRGYALSPYKFVCGVLSHCLKKGLNLQTNTPVLEISPSSNSDSNTKWQLTTPRGTTTTSTVILATNAYTPSLYTPLSNFITPTRAQISAVHPGSKIISNPLCASLFARTLGLTSSLSGDYMQVRQFSTSPEIVFGGGRRLGIGGGEQHTMDDSTVDPKIKEYLRKMGTTYFGEENWGRDGDVIMEWTGIQGYTVDRQPVIGEAPLGDGGGLWICAGFHGHGLFSFFLILSYFFFAGFKFYMFENKVDKTLISVNIGMGLTFQSSEAVVQMILGNEKEVNKWLPKCYKLSRVPGIKEST
;
A
#
# COMPACT_ATOMS: atom_id res chain seq x y z
N MET A 1 35.10 -62.46 -26.05
CA MET A 1 34.79 -62.89 -24.67
C MET A 1 33.75 -61.89 -24.19
N ALA A 2 32.51 -62.37 -24.02
CA ALA A 2 31.30 -61.66 -23.60
C ALA A 2 31.55 -60.83 -22.34
N ASP A 3 30.86 -59.76 -21.96
CA ASP A 3 29.51 -59.18 -22.09
C ASP A 3 29.74 -57.67 -21.76
N GLN A 4 28.92 -56.66 -22.03
CA GLN A 4 27.48 -56.54 -22.19
C GLN A 4 27.21 -55.13 -22.76
N ASP A 5 26.26 -55.10 -23.70
CA ASP A 5 25.32 -54.05 -24.12
C ASP A 5 25.81 -52.61 -24.43
N GLU A 6 25.83 -52.14 -25.69
CA GLU A 6 24.69 -51.90 -26.62
C GLU A 6 23.65 -50.89 -26.05
N THR A 7 23.20 -49.84 -26.73
CA THR A 7 23.20 -49.49 -28.16
C THR A 7 22.72 -48.03 -28.36
N HIS A 8 23.24 -47.45 -29.44
CA HIS A 8 22.69 -46.55 -30.47
C HIS A 8 21.77 -45.34 -30.15
N THR A 9 22.04 -44.11 -30.60
CA THR A 9 22.32 -43.51 -31.95
C THR A 9 21.21 -43.57 -33.01
N GLU A 10 20.93 -42.38 -33.58
CA GLU A 10 20.41 -42.07 -34.93
C GLU A 10 18.94 -42.37 -35.27
N SER A 11 18.24 -41.65 -36.18
CA SER A 11 18.34 -40.32 -36.79
C SER A 11 17.06 -40.07 -37.62
N MET A 12 16.81 -38.79 -37.96
CA MET A 12 16.17 -38.30 -39.19
C MET A 12 14.63 -38.28 -39.41
N ARG A 13 14.20 -37.04 -39.73
CA ARG A 13 13.34 -36.60 -40.85
C ARG A 13 11.80 -36.48 -40.67
N ALA A 14 11.40 -35.20 -40.61
CA ALA A 14 10.55 -34.48 -41.57
C ALA A 14 9.01 -34.48 -41.44
N LYS A 15 8.53 -33.23 -41.33
CA LYS A 15 7.35 -32.59 -41.95
C LYS A 15 5.97 -32.63 -41.29
N ASP A 16 5.41 -31.42 -41.32
CA ASP A 16 4.02 -30.99 -41.42
C ASP A 16 3.23 -30.66 -40.14
N GLU A 17 2.80 -29.39 -40.15
CA GLU A 17 1.61 -28.76 -39.57
C GLU A 17 0.81 -29.59 -38.56
N GLY A 18 0.97 -29.24 -37.28
CA GLY A 18 0.18 -29.77 -36.17
C GLY A 18 -0.33 -28.64 -35.28
N VAL A 19 -1.63 -28.40 -35.37
CA VAL A 19 -2.46 -27.66 -34.41
C VAL A 19 -2.02 -27.97 -32.97
N VAL A 20 -1.63 -26.94 -32.20
CA VAL A 20 -1.40 -27.11 -30.76
C VAL A 20 -2.77 -27.31 -30.10
N THR A 21 -3.06 -28.57 -29.77
CA THR A 21 -4.23 -28.99 -29.02
C THR A 21 -4.10 -28.60 -27.55
N HIS A 22 -5.26 -28.52 -26.89
CA HIS A 22 -5.48 -27.97 -25.55
C HIS A 22 -4.82 -28.73 -24.37
N GLU A 23 -4.02 -29.77 -24.63
CA GLU A 23 -3.48 -30.67 -23.60
C GLU A 23 -2.06 -30.32 -23.13
N THR A 24 -1.26 -29.57 -23.91
CA THR A 24 0.12 -29.21 -23.50
C THR A 24 0.23 -28.01 -22.56
N LEU A 25 -0.89 -27.53 -21.99
CA LEU A 25 -0.92 -26.48 -20.96
C LEU A 25 -1.21 -27.01 -19.54
N GLU A 26 -1.49 -28.31 -19.37
CA GLU A 26 -1.87 -28.87 -18.07
C GLU A 26 -0.69 -29.29 -17.16
N GLU A 27 0.56 -29.28 -17.65
CA GLU A 27 1.75 -29.65 -16.84
C GLU A 27 2.66 -28.49 -16.44
N ALA A 28 2.22 -27.24 -16.59
CA ALA A 28 2.79 -26.14 -15.81
C ALA A 28 2.22 -26.19 -14.39
N THR A 29 2.68 -27.16 -13.60
CA THR A 29 2.39 -27.31 -12.18
C THR A 29 2.51 -25.95 -11.49
N VAL A 30 1.36 -25.41 -11.08
CA VAL A 30 1.23 -24.31 -10.15
C VAL A 30 2.17 -24.61 -8.98
N GLY A 31 3.27 -23.88 -8.92
CA GLY A 31 4.28 -24.02 -7.87
C GLY A 31 3.62 -23.97 -6.48
N PRO A 32 4.30 -24.50 -5.45
CA PRO A 32 3.82 -24.34 -4.08
C PRO A 32 3.54 -22.86 -3.86
N ILE A 33 2.42 -22.54 -3.20
CA ILE A 33 2.12 -21.17 -2.78
C ILE A 33 3.39 -20.66 -2.16
N VAL A 34 4.05 -19.76 -2.87
CA VAL A 34 5.17 -19.01 -2.33
C VAL A 34 4.54 -18.34 -1.13
N LYS A 35 4.86 -18.82 0.08
CA LYS A 35 4.84 -17.94 1.23
C LYS A 35 5.75 -16.81 0.78
N VAL A 36 5.13 -15.73 0.35
CA VAL A 36 5.80 -14.51 -0.05
C VAL A 36 6.40 -13.98 1.25
N ASP A 37 7.57 -14.50 1.61
CA ASP A 37 8.43 -13.99 2.68
C ASP A 37 8.97 -12.58 2.31
N SER A 38 8.52 -12.01 1.18
CA SER A 38 8.90 -10.70 0.64
C SER A 38 8.06 -9.52 1.16
N TYR A 39 7.21 -9.71 2.16
CA TYR A 39 6.51 -8.60 2.83
C TYR A 39 7.38 -7.87 3.88
N LYS A 40 8.70 -8.13 3.91
CA LYS A 40 9.64 -7.55 4.89
C LYS A 40 10.30 -6.25 4.45
N ASP A 41 10.15 -5.84 3.17
CA ASP A 41 10.76 -4.65 2.56
C ASP A 41 9.70 -3.69 1.97
N GLU A 42 8.62 -3.44 2.70
CA GLU A 42 7.52 -2.62 2.19
C GLU A 42 7.76 -1.12 2.40
N LYS A 43 7.73 -0.38 1.29
CA LYS A 43 7.69 1.09 1.27
C LYS A 43 6.45 1.56 2.03
N HIS A 44 6.63 2.35 3.09
CA HIS A 44 5.52 3.02 3.75
C HIS A 44 4.89 4.03 2.79
N ILE A 45 3.67 3.76 2.32
CA ILE A 45 2.90 4.68 1.48
C ILE A 45 2.31 5.77 2.38
N ASN A 46 2.70 7.02 2.15
CA ASN A 46 2.07 8.15 2.83
C ASN A 46 0.67 8.34 2.24
N LEU A 47 -0.33 7.89 3.00
CA LEU A 47 -1.73 8.11 2.71
C LEU A 47 -2.01 9.61 2.68
N THR A 48 -2.37 10.15 1.51
CA THR A 48 -2.84 11.53 1.41
C THR A 48 -4.33 11.61 1.74
N TRP A 49 -4.89 12.82 1.70
CA TRP A 49 -6.34 13.02 1.85
C TRP A 49 -7.16 12.25 0.79
N ARG A 50 -6.57 11.89 -0.36
CA ARG A 50 -7.24 11.14 -1.44
C ARG A 50 -7.55 9.71 -1.01
N SER A 51 -6.57 9.01 -0.43
CA SER A 51 -6.77 7.67 0.13
C SER A 51 -7.84 7.68 1.22
N TRP A 52 -7.80 8.66 2.12
CA TRP A 52 -8.83 8.82 3.17
C TRP A 52 -10.20 9.21 2.62
N MET A 53 -10.27 10.00 1.54
CA MET A 53 -11.53 10.32 0.87
C MET A 53 -12.13 9.08 0.21
N VAL A 54 -11.32 8.22 -0.41
CA VAL A 54 -11.79 6.95 -0.97
C VAL A 54 -12.32 6.04 0.14
N VAL A 55 -11.58 5.89 1.24
CA VAL A 55 -12.03 5.13 2.43
C VAL A 55 -13.36 5.70 2.96
N PHE A 56 -13.50 7.02 3.05
CA PHE A 56 -14.74 7.67 3.47
C PHE A 56 -15.91 7.36 2.52
N VAL A 57 -15.71 7.47 1.20
CA VAL A 57 -16.73 7.18 0.20
C VAL A 57 -17.17 5.71 0.25
N THR A 58 -16.24 4.77 0.43
CA THR A 58 -16.56 3.34 0.56
C THR A 58 -17.29 3.05 1.88
N CYS A 59 -16.89 3.69 2.99
CA CYS A 59 -17.64 3.58 4.25
C CYS A 59 -19.06 4.16 4.13
N PHE A 60 -19.22 5.25 3.37
CA PHE A 60 -20.54 5.82 3.05
C PHE A 60 -21.37 4.88 2.16
N ALA A 61 -20.74 4.13 1.26
CA ALA A 61 -21.42 3.10 0.48
C ALA A 61 -21.92 1.94 1.37
N VAL A 62 -21.12 1.49 2.36
CA VAL A 62 -21.57 0.50 3.36
C VAL A 62 -22.71 1.06 4.21
N PHE A 63 -22.62 2.34 4.63
CA PHE A 63 -23.71 3.05 5.30
C PHE A 63 -25.01 2.98 4.47
N ALA A 64 -24.95 3.31 3.18
CA ALA A 64 -26.12 3.28 2.29
C ALA A 64 -26.68 1.85 2.12
N GLN A 65 -25.80 0.85 2.02
CA GLN A 65 -26.18 -0.57 1.93
C GLN A 65 -26.90 -1.06 3.20
N VAL A 66 -26.37 -0.75 4.39
CA VAL A 66 -27.02 -1.17 5.65
C VAL A 66 -28.33 -0.42 5.88
N TYR A 67 -28.41 0.86 5.48
CA TYR A 67 -29.65 1.61 5.51
C TYR A 67 -30.78 0.89 4.76
N VAL A 68 -30.49 0.31 3.59
CA VAL A 68 -31.47 -0.47 2.79
C VAL A 68 -32.13 -1.56 3.64
N VAL A 69 -31.30 -2.42 4.25
CA VAL A 69 -31.77 -3.63 4.91
C VAL A 69 -32.51 -3.29 6.21
N VAL A 70 -32.04 -2.27 6.93
CA VAL A 70 -32.57 -1.90 8.25
C VAL A 70 -33.83 -1.03 8.13
N ALA A 71 -33.82 -0.02 7.26
CA ALA A 71 -34.93 0.93 7.15
C ALA A 71 -36.22 0.22 6.73
N ALA A 72 -36.19 -0.56 5.66
CA ALA A 72 -37.36 -1.28 5.16
C ALA A 72 -37.87 -2.32 6.16
N GLY A 73 -36.96 -3.06 6.83
CA GLY A 73 -37.33 -4.06 7.83
C GLY A 73 -38.01 -3.46 9.06
N SER A 74 -37.62 -2.26 9.49
CA SER A 74 -38.20 -1.59 10.67
C SER A 74 -39.65 -1.13 10.48
N VAL A 75 -40.12 -0.99 9.25
CA VAL A 75 -41.46 -0.48 8.91
C VAL A 75 -42.31 -1.44 8.07
N ILE A 76 -41.89 -2.70 7.94
CA ILE A 76 -42.58 -3.72 7.13
C ILE A 76 -44.07 -3.84 7.46
N GLY A 77 -44.43 -3.80 8.75
CA GLY A 77 -45.83 -3.85 9.20
C GLY A 77 -46.69 -2.67 8.72
N PHE A 78 -46.09 -1.50 8.49
CA PHE A 78 -46.78 -0.32 7.95
C PHE A 78 -46.94 -0.40 6.43
N ILE A 79 -45.96 -0.97 5.74
CA ILE A 79 -46.04 -1.22 4.30
C ILE A 79 -47.18 -2.21 4.00
N ILE A 80 -47.28 -3.30 4.78
CA ILE A 80 -48.36 -4.28 4.66
C ILE A 80 -49.73 -3.62 4.86
N ARG A 81 -49.85 -2.72 5.84
CA ARG A 81 -51.10 -2.01 6.12
C ARG A 81 -51.54 -1.08 4.98
N ASP A 82 -50.59 -0.54 4.21
CA ASP A 82 -50.86 0.41 3.12
C ASP A 82 -51.07 -0.29 1.77
N LEU A 83 -50.23 -1.29 1.43
CA LEU A 83 -50.24 -1.97 0.13
C LEU A 83 -50.96 -3.33 0.12
N GLY A 84 -51.19 -3.95 1.28
CA GLY A 84 -51.74 -5.30 1.38
C GLY A 84 -50.69 -6.42 1.22
N ASP A 85 -51.16 -7.66 1.04
CA ASP A 85 -50.38 -8.87 0.75
C ASP A 85 -49.27 -9.24 1.78
N PRO A 86 -49.63 -9.53 3.05
CA PRO A 86 -48.66 -9.93 4.08
C PRO A 86 -47.86 -11.19 3.72
N ALA A 87 -48.44 -12.10 2.94
CA ALA A 87 -47.84 -13.38 2.57
C ALA A 87 -46.54 -13.23 1.76
N ILE A 88 -46.39 -12.16 0.99
CA ILE A 88 -45.20 -11.91 0.16
C ILE A 88 -44.36 -10.74 0.67
N ALA A 89 -44.78 -10.06 1.74
CA ALA A 89 -44.09 -8.88 2.26
C ALA A 89 -42.66 -9.16 2.75
N GLY A 90 -42.37 -10.40 3.17
CA GLY A 90 -41.01 -10.84 3.53
C GLY A 90 -40.01 -10.63 2.40
N TRP A 91 -40.44 -10.70 1.14
CA TRP A 91 -39.60 -10.46 -0.04
C TRP A 91 -39.07 -9.04 -0.18
N ILE A 92 -39.63 -8.07 0.56
CA ILE A 92 -39.05 -6.71 0.65
C ILE A 92 -37.63 -6.77 1.22
N ILE A 93 -37.39 -7.67 2.18
CA ILE A 93 -36.07 -7.86 2.82
C ILE A 93 -35.32 -8.99 2.13
N GLN A 94 -35.98 -10.12 1.87
CA GLN A 94 -35.33 -11.31 1.32
C GLN A 94 -34.91 -11.13 -0.14
N GLY A 95 -35.66 -10.37 -0.95
CA GLY A 95 -35.32 -10.12 -2.35
C GLY A 95 -33.94 -9.44 -2.52
N PRO A 96 -33.69 -8.28 -1.90
CA PRO A 96 -32.37 -7.66 -1.90
C PRO A 96 -31.27 -8.56 -1.32
N LEU A 97 -31.53 -9.29 -0.23
CA LEU A 97 -30.54 -10.19 0.40
C LEU A 97 -30.22 -11.41 -0.48
N LEU A 98 -31.18 -11.92 -1.24
CA LEU A 98 -30.96 -12.97 -2.23
C LEU A 98 -30.02 -12.49 -3.33
N MET A 99 -30.21 -11.26 -3.81
CA MET A 99 -29.29 -10.67 -4.78
C MET A 99 -27.88 -10.53 -4.21
N GLN A 100 -27.74 -10.15 -2.94
CA GLN A 100 -26.46 -10.12 -2.25
C GLN A 100 -25.83 -11.51 -2.16
N SER A 101 -26.58 -12.52 -1.71
CA SER A 101 -26.06 -13.86 -1.48
C SER A 101 -25.57 -14.50 -2.77
N VAL A 102 -26.29 -14.31 -3.87
CA VAL A 102 -25.98 -14.96 -5.14
C VAL A 102 -24.94 -14.19 -5.95
N LEU A 103 -25.06 -12.86 -6.03
CA LEU A 103 -24.20 -12.07 -6.91
C LEU A 103 -22.88 -11.63 -6.26
N SER A 104 -22.76 -11.57 -4.93
CA SER A 104 -21.52 -11.07 -4.29
C SER A 104 -20.24 -11.79 -4.74
N PRO A 105 -20.20 -13.14 -4.85
CA PRO A 105 -19.01 -13.86 -5.31
C PRO A 105 -18.72 -13.58 -6.80
N ILE A 106 -19.77 -13.51 -7.63
CA ILE A 106 -19.67 -13.27 -9.07
C ILE A 106 -19.18 -11.85 -9.36
N VAL A 107 -19.77 -10.86 -8.70
CA VAL A 107 -19.38 -9.45 -8.79
C VAL A 107 -17.99 -9.23 -8.22
N GLY A 108 -17.64 -9.94 -7.13
CA GLY A 108 -16.27 -9.97 -6.60
C GLY A 108 -15.27 -10.49 -7.63
N ARG A 109 -15.56 -11.65 -8.25
CA ARG A 109 -14.70 -12.23 -9.29
C ARG A 109 -14.56 -11.35 -10.52
N LEU A 110 -15.67 -10.76 -10.98
CA LEU A 110 -15.67 -9.78 -12.06
C LEU A 110 -14.81 -8.57 -11.70
N SER A 111 -14.83 -8.11 -10.45
CA SER A 111 -14.04 -6.96 -10.01
C SER A 111 -12.54 -7.24 -9.84
N ASP A 112 -12.17 -8.50 -9.61
CA ASP A 112 -10.77 -8.92 -9.60
C ASP A 112 -10.19 -8.97 -11.03
N VAL A 113 -11.03 -9.13 -12.06
CA VAL A 113 -10.63 -9.26 -13.49
C VAL A 113 -10.87 -7.99 -14.31
N LEU A 114 -11.91 -7.23 -13.99
CA LEU A 114 -12.33 -6.01 -14.67
C LEU A 114 -12.11 -4.77 -13.81
N ASP A 115 -12.37 -3.60 -14.39
CA ASP A 115 -12.23 -2.32 -13.70
C ASP A 115 -13.22 -2.18 -12.53
N ARG A 116 -12.67 -2.18 -11.31
CA ARG A 116 -13.40 -2.09 -10.03
C ARG A 116 -14.27 -0.86 -9.92
N LYS A 117 -13.85 0.27 -10.51
CA LYS A 117 -14.61 1.53 -10.44
C LYS A 117 -16.01 1.36 -11.03
N TRP A 118 -16.09 0.78 -12.22
CA TRP A 118 -17.36 0.65 -12.93
C TRP A 118 -18.23 -0.46 -12.34
N LEU A 119 -17.62 -1.52 -11.82
CA LEU A 119 -18.35 -2.58 -11.11
C LEU A 119 -18.87 -2.16 -9.73
N ALA A 120 -18.34 -1.09 -9.13
CA ALA A 120 -18.95 -0.46 -7.96
C ALA A 120 -20.08 0.52 -8.34
N ILE A 121 -19.91 1.28 -9.44
CA ILE A 121 -20.86 2.34 -9.86
C ILE A 121 -22.11 1.77 -10.54
N ILE A 122 -21.97 0.85 -11.51
CA ILE A 122 -23.09 0.39 -12.35
C ILE A 122 -24.16 -0.34 -11.52
N PRO A 123 -23.83 -1.32 -10.65
CA PRO A 123 -24.84 -1.94 -9.79
C PRO A 123 -25.51 -0.93 -8.87
N THR A 124 -24.77 0.07 -8.39
CA THR A 124 -25.34 1.14 -7.56
C THR A 124 -26.31 2.03 -8.34
N ALA A 125 -26.06 2.29 -9.63
CA ALA A 125 -26.98 3.02 -10.50
C ALA A 125 -28.26 2.22 -10.79
N ILE A 126 -28.18 0.90 -10.93
CA ILE A 126 -29.37 0.02 -11.06
C ILE A 126 -30.21 0.13 -9.79
N SER A 127 -29.58 0.09 -8.62
CA SER A 127 -30.26 0.24 -7.34
C SER A 127 -30.85 1.63 -7.11
N PHE A 128 -30.29 2.69 -7.68
CA PHE A 128 -30.90 4.01 -7.70
C PHE A 128 -32.26 3.97 -8.42
N ILE A 129 -32.32 3.31 -9.59
CA ILE A 129 -33.59 3.09 -10.31
C ILE A 129 -34.54 2.25 -9.45
N GLY A 130 -34.04 1.18 -8.84
CA GLY A 130 -34.80 0.33 -7.92
C GLY A 130 -35.43 1.12 -6.77
N ALA A 131 -34.66 2.00 -6.12
CA ALA A 131 -35.15 2.83 -5.02
C ALA A 131 -36.23 3.81 -5.48
N VAL A 132 -36.11 4.40 -6.68
CA VAL A 132 -37.16 5.26 -7.25
C VAL A 132 -38.43 4.47 -7.57
N VAL A 133 -38.29 3.24 -8.10
CA VAL A 133 -39.42 2.33 -8.34
C VAL A 133 -40.10 1.97 -7.03
N SER A 134 -39.34 1.59 -5.99
CA SER A 134 -39.87 1.29 -4.65
C SER A 134 -40.56 2.51 -4.00
N ALA A 135 -40.01 3.71 -4.17
CA ALA A 135 -40.63 4.94 -3.65
C ALA A 135 -41.97 5.28 -4.31
N LYS A 136 -42.15 4.89 -5.58
CA LYS A 136 -43.37 5.09 -6.36
C LYS A 136 -44.27 3.85 -6.43
N ALA A 137 -43.98 2.81 -5.65
CA ALA A 137 -44.73 1.57 -5.73
C ALA A 137 -46.17 1.75 -5.23
N GLU A 138 -47.11 1.30 -6.07
CA GLU A 138 -48.55 1.25 -5.77
C GLU A 138 -49.03 -0.17 -5.46
N SER A 139 -48.16 -1.18 -5.62
CA SER A 139 -48.45 -2.57 -5.27
C SER A 139 -47.23 -3.25 -4.64
N MET A 140 -47.49 -4.30 -3.86
CA MET A 140 -46.45 -5.08 -3.19
C MET A 140 -45.47 -5.69 -4.18
N SER A 141 -45.94 -6.21 -5.32
CA SER A 141 -45.08 -6.81 -6.36
C SER A 141 -44.14 -5.78 -7.01
N VAL A 142 -44.61 -4.56 -7.28
CA VAL A 142 -43.75 -3.49 -7.82
C VAL A 142 -42.69 -3.07 -6.79
N LEU A 143 -43.07 -3.02 -5.51
CA LEU A 143 -42.14 -2.73 -4.42
C LEU A 143 -41.04 -3.80 -4.31
N ILE A 144 -41.42 -5.08 -4.37
CA ILE A 144 -40.48 -6.22 -4.37
C ILE A 144 -39.57 -6.17 -5.60
N GLY A 145 -40.12 -5.91 -6.79
CA GLY A 145 -39.33 -5.74 -8.01
C GLY A 145 -38.30 -4.61 -7.90
N GLY A 146 -38.69 -3.47 -7.32
CA GLY A 146 -37.76 -2.38 -6.98
C GLY A 146 -36.71 -2.80 -5.95
N GLY A 147 -37.10 -3.59 -4.94
CA GLY A 147 -36.18 -4.18 -3.96
C GLY A 147 -35.14 -5.12 -4.56
N ILE A 148 -35.52 -5.94 -5.54
CA ILE A 148 -34.58 -6.81 -6.27
C ILE A 148 -33.55 -5.96 -7.03
N LEU A 149 -33.98 -4.88 -7.68
CA LEU A 149 -33.06 -3.94 -8.33
C LEU A 149 -32.13 -3.27 -7.30
N VAL A 150 -32.67 -2.90 -6.13
CA VAL A 150 -31.89 -2.36 -5.00
C VAL A 150 -30.80 -3.36 -4.54
N GLY A 151 -31.06 -4.66 -4.61
CA GLY A 151 -30.12 -5.72 -4.22
C GLY A 151 -28.80 -5.73 -5.02
N PHE A 152 -28.74 -5.11 -6.20
CA PHE A 152 -27.51 -4.99 -6.97
C PHE A 152 -26.40 -4.25 -6.20
N THR A 153 -26.69 -3.13 -5.53
CA THR A 153 -25.74 -2.46 -4.62
C THR A 153 -25.27 -3.38 -3.51
N LEU A 154 -26.15 -4.19 -2.91
CA LEU A 154 -25.74 -5.08 -1.79
C LEU A 154 -24.70 -6.10 -2.24
N SER A 155 -24.73 -6.54 -3.49
CA SER A 155 -23.71 -7.43 -4.07
C SER A 155 -22.33 -6.78 -4.23
N THR A 156 -22.26 -5.44 -4.27
CA THR A 156 -20.99 -4.70 -4.34
C THR A 156 -20.27 -4.59 -2.99
N ILE A 157 -20.84 -5.13 -1.91
CA ILE A 157 -20.20 -5.17 -0.59
C ILE A 157 -18.80 -5.81 -0.68
N SER A 158 -18.63 -6.80 -1.57
CA SER A 158 -17.35 -7.46 -1.86
C SER A 158 -16.28 -6.47 -2.33
N ILE A 159 -16.64 -5.57 -3.24
CA ILE A 159 -15.77 -4.54 -3.80
C ILE A 159 -15.53 -3.43 -2.79
N VAL A 160 -16.61 -2.91 -2.20
CA VAL A 160 -16.57 -1.74 -1.30
C VAL A 160 -15.79 -2.03 -0.02
N GLN A 161 -15.80 -3.28 0.48
CA GLN A 161 -14.98 -3.72 1.61
C GLN A 161 -13.55 -4.08 1.21
N ALA A 162 -13.30 -4.50 -0.03
CA ALA A 162 -11.96 -4.78 -0.53
C ALA A 162 -11.15 -3.51 -0.80
N ILE A 163 -11.77 -2.45 -1.35
CA ILE A 163 -11.08 -1.20 -1.72
C ILE A 163 -10.26 -0.60 -0.55
N PRO A 164 -10.82 -0.36 0.66
CA PRO A 164 -10.04 0.16 1.78
C PRO A 164 -8.89 -0.75 2.20
N SER A 165 -9.07 -2.06 2.09
CA SER A 165 -8.06 -3.07 2.45
C SER A 165 -6.94 -3.21 1.43
N GLU A 166 -7.12 -2.65 0.22
CA GLU A 166 -6.10 -2.53 -0.82
C GLU A 166 -5.41 -1.16 -0.79
N VAL A 167 -6.16 -0.09 -0.49
CA VAL A 167 -5.66 1.30 -0.43
C VAL A 167 -4.84 1.57 0.83
N LEU A 168 -5.12 0.85 1.92
CA LEU A 168 -4.42 0.97 3.19
C LEU A 168 -3.39 -0.16 3.38
N PRO A 169 -2.32 0.08 4.16
CA PRO A 169 -1.39 -0.96 4.57
C PRO A 169 -2.07 -2.20 5.19
N LEU A 170 -1.54 -3.41 4.95
CA LEU A 170 -2.09 -4.70 5.43
C LEU A 170 -2.38 -4.70 6.94
N LYS A 171 -1.48 -4.14 7.76
CA LYS A 171 -1.66 -3.98 9.21
C LYS A 171 -2.92 -3.18 9.60
N TYR A 172 -3.44 -2.35 8.70
CA TYR A 172 -4.62 -1.52 8.90
C TYR A 172 -5.90 -2.14 8.33
N ARG A 173 -5.89 -3.36 7.78
CA ARG A 173 -7.11 -4.04 7.31
C ARG A 173 -8.19 -4.15 8.39
N ALA A 174 -7.81 -4.40 9.65
CA ALA A 174 -8.76 -4.40 10.76
C ALA A 174 -9.38 -3.01 11.02
N ILE A 175 -8.58 -1.94 10.84
CA ILE A 175 -9.04 -0.54 10.94
C ILE A 175 -9.97 -0.20 9.78
N ALA A 176 -9.62 -0.62 8.56
CA ALA A 176 -10.40 -0.43 7.35
C ALA A 176 -11.81 -1.05 7.51
N ASN A 177 -11.87 -2.32 7.89
CA ASN A 177 -13.12 -3.04 8.12
C ASN A 177 -13.93 -2.47 9.29
N GLY A 178 -13.29 -1.95 10.34
CA GLY A 178 -14.05 -1.36 11.43
C GLY A 178 -14.54 0.07 11.15
N PHE A 179 -13.86 0.87 10.30
CA PHE A 179 -14.48 2.08 9.74
C PHE A 179 -15.70 1.75 8.88
N ALA A 180 -15.62 0.70 8.06
CA ALA A 180 -16.77 0.20 7.31
C ALA A 180 -17.89 -0.29 8.24
N GLY A 181 -17.54 -0.97 9.34
CA GLY A 181 -18.47 -1.39 10.39
C GLY A 181 -19.15 -0.21 11.10
N ILE A 182 -18.42 0.87 11.40
CA ILE A 182 -18.98 2.12 11.94
C ILE A 182 -19.93 2.75 10.93
N GLY A 183 -19.54 2.83 9.65
CA GLY A 183 -20.42 3.31 8.57
C GLY A 183 -21.73 2.52 8.52
N GLY A 184 -21.64 1.18 8.54
CA GLY A 184 -22.79 0.29 8.61
C GLY A 184 -23.65 0.52 9.86
N GLY A 185 -23.03 0.65 11.04
CA GLY A 185 -23.74 0.91 12.30
C GLY A 185 -24.48 2.25 12.31
N ILE A 186 -23.87 3.32 11.79
CA ILE A 186 -24.54 4.62 11.61
C ILE A 186 -25.68 4.47 10.59
N GLY A 187 -25.50 3.67 9.54
CA GLY A 187 -26.53 3.31 8.56
C GLY A 187 -27.73 2.63 9.21
N GLY A 188 -27.48 1.71 10.14
CA GLY A 188 -28.50 1.05 10.92
C GLY A 188 -29.24 2.00 11.88
N VAL A 189 -28.52 2.93 12.54
CA VAL A 189 -29.15 3.94 13.40
C VAL A 189 -30.05 4.88 12.61
N ILE A 190 -29.52 5.47 11.51
CA ILE A 190 -30.28 6.38 10.66
C ILE A 190 -31.40 5.63 9.93
N GLY A 191 -31.19 4.37 9.56
CA GLY A 191 -32.21 3.50 8.99
C GLY A 191 -33.39 3.31 9.94
N ASN A 192 -33.13 2.85 11.16
CA ASN A 192 -34.16 2.62 12.18
C ASN A 192 -34.87 3.93 12.57
N LEU A 193 -34.11 4.95 12.99
CA LEU A 193 -34.70 6.22 13.45
C LEU A 193 -35.36 6.99 12.31
N GLY A 194 -34.73 7.01 11.13
CA GLY A 194 -35.26 7.71 9.96
C GLY A 194 -36.55 7.09 9.44
N ALA A 195 -36.62 5.75 9.38
CA ALA A 195 -37.83 5.05 9.01
C ALA A 195 -38.94 5.21 10.07
N GLY A 196 -38.58 5.12 11.36
CA GLY A 196 -39.51 5.39 12.47
C GLY A 196 -40.05 6.82 12.45
N ALA A 197 -39.21 7.83 12.16
CA ALA A 197 -39.63 9.22 12.04
C ALA A 197 -40.50 9.46 10.80
N ALA A 198 -40.10 8.93 9.64
CA ALA A 198 -40.81 9.13 8.38
C ALA A 198 -42.23 8.56 8.42
N THR A 199 -42.40 7.38 9.03
CA THR A 199 -43.71 6.75 9.24
C THR A 199 -44.56 7.42 10.32
N ASN A 200 -43.95 8.17 11.24
CA ASN A 200 -44.69 8.90 12.27
C ASN A 200 -45.36 10.19 11.75
N VAL A 201 -44.88 10.73 10.62
CA VAL A 201 -45.46 11.96 10.02
C VAL A 201 -46.76 11.67 9.27
N ASN A 202 -46.83 10.58 8.50
CA ASN A 202 -48.02 10.16 7.77
C ASN A 202 -47.98 8.66 7.43
N ALA A 203 -49.16 8.06 7.20
CA ALA A 203 -49.30 6.61 6.95
C ALA A 203 -48.52 6.11 5.71
N SER A 204 -48.45 6.92 4.66
CA SER A 204 -47.67 6.65 3.44
C SER A 204 -46.20 7.10 3.54
N GLY A 205 -45.76 7.57 4.71
CA GLY A 205 -44.45 8.16 4.95
C GLY A 205 -43.28 7.20 4.80
N TRP A 206 -43.56 5.90 4.83
CA TRP A 206 -42.58 4.86 4.52
C TRP A 206 -41.97 5.05 3.12
N ARG A 207 -42.67 5.67 2.15
CA ARG A 207 -42.10 5.96 0.81
C ARG A 207 -40.89 6.88 0.85
N ASN A 208 -40.81 7.76 1.85
CA ASN A 208 -39.68 8.69 1.99
C ASN A 208 -38.36 7.95 2.29
N ILE A 209 -38.39 6.75 2.87
CA ILE A 209 -37.18 5.96 3.12
C ILE A 209 -36.49 5.60 1.79
N PHE A 210 -37.28 5.31 0.76
CA PHE A 210 -36.76 4.94 -0.56
C PHE A 210 -36.27 6.18 -1.34
N TRP A 211 -36.86 7.35 -1.12
CA TRP A 211 -36.31 8.62 -1.63
C TRP A 211 -34.98 8.99 -0.98
N ILE A 212 -34.87 8.84 0.35
CA ILE A 212 -33.61 9.02 1.08
C ILE A 212 -32.56 8.03 0.57
N GLN A 213 -32.95 6.78 0.38
CA GLN A 213 -32.10 5.73 -0.18
C GLN A 213 -31.59 6.07 -1.59
N ALA A 214 -32.47 6.57 -2.47
CA ALA A 214 -32.07 7.04 -3.79
C ALA A 214 -31.05 8.21 -3.69
N GLY A 215 -31.26 9.13 -2.75
CA GLY A 215 -30.30 10.20 -2.44
C GLY A 215 -28.93 9.66 -2.02
N PHE A 216 -28.89 8.66 -1.12
CA PHE A 216 -27.64 8.02 -0.71
C PHE A 216 -26.94 7.30 -1.87
N PHE A 217 -27.67 6.58 -2.71
CA PHE A 217 -27.09 5.95 -3.89
C PHE A 217 -26.52 6.98 -4.88
N ALA A 218 -27.21 8.10 -5.11
CA ALA A 218 -26.69 9.17 -5.94
C ALA A 218 -25.38 9.75 -5.38
N LEU A 219 -25.31 9.99 -4.07
CA LEU A 219 -24.10 10.47 -3.40
C LEU A 219 -22.96 9.45 -3.48
N THR A 220 -23.24 8.16 -3.31
CA THR A 220 -22.25 7.08 -3.48
C THR A 220 -21.71 7.05 -4.91
N ILE A 221 -22.60 7.14 -5.92
CA ILE A 221 -22.22 7.18 -7.34
C ILE A 221 -21.31 8.37 -7.61
N LEU A 222 -21.69 9.57 -7.18
CA LEU A 222 -20.90 10.79 -7.38
C LEU A 222 -19.55 10.68 -6.64
N GLY A 223 -19.54 10.19 -5.41
CA GLY A 223 -18.31 10.02 -4.62
C GLY A 223 -17.32 9.07 -5.28
N LEU A 224 -17.78 7.89 -5.71
CA LEU A 224 -16.95 6.92 -6.43
C LEU A 224 -16.52 7.46 -7.80
N PHE A 225 -17.39 8.18 -8.49
CA PHE A 225 -17.07 8.76 -9.79
C PHE A 225 -15.96 9.81 -9.70
N PHE A 226 -16.03 10.75 -8.74
CA PHE A 226 -15.08 11.86 -8.62
C PHE A 226 -13.81 11.52 -7.85
N PHE A 227 -13.87 10.68 -6.81
CA PHE A 227 -12.73 10.46 -5.92
C PHE A 227 -12.00 9.14 -6.15
N TYR A 228 -12.70 8.09 -6.63
CA TYR A 228 -12.07 6.80 -6.89
C TYR A 228 -11.55 6.72 -8.32
N HIS A 229 -10.24 6.91 -8.47
CA HIS A 229 -9.50 6.82 -9.74
C HIS A 229 -8.30 5.88 -9.55
N PRO A 230 -8.53 4.56 -9.43
CA PRO A 230 -7.44 3.61 -9.27
C PRO A 230 -6.52 3.65 -10.51
N LYS A 231 -5.20 3.52 -10.28
CA LYS A 231 -4.25 3.35 -11.39
C LYS A 231 -4.45 1.98 -12.01
N ARG A 232 -4.57 1.95 -13.35
CA ARG A 232 -4.62 0.70 -14.11
C ARG A 232 -3.21 0.16 -14.28
N GLU A 233 -2.79 -0.73 -13.40
CA GLU A 233 -1.78 -1.73 -13.76
C GLU A 233 -2.53 -2.84 -14.51
N SER A 234 -2.58 -2.75 -15.84
CA SER A 234 -3.20 -3.80 -16.65
C SER A 234 -2.24 -4.97 -16.83
N ASP A 235 -1.99 -5.72 -15.75
CA ASP A 235 -1.33 -7.02 -15.83
C ASP A 235 -2.22 -8.06 -16.55
N PHE A 236 -3.50 -7.76 -16.74
CA PHE A 236 -4.41 -8.59 -17.53
C PHE A 236 -4.45 -8.13 -18.99
N PRO A 237 -4.02 -8.97 -19.96
CA PRO A 237 -4.19 -8.68 -21.38
C PRO A 237 -5.69 -8.49 -21.67
N LYS A 238 -6.06 -7.56 -22.56
CA LYS A 238 -7.45 -7.36 -23.00
C LYS A 238 -8.10 -8.70 -23.32
N MET A 239 -8.96 -9.20 -22.44
CA MET A 239 -9.58 -10.51 -22.58
C MET A 239 -10.73 -10.43 -23.60
N SER A 240 -10.86 -11.45 -24.45
CA SER A 240 -12.06 -11.57 -25.28
C SER A 240 -13.28 -11.82 -24.40
N LEU A 241 -14.47 -11.41 -24.86
CA LEU A 241 -15.73 -11.63 -24.13
C LEU A 241 -15.91 -13.10 -23.71
N LYS A 242 -15.45 -14.04 -24.53
CA LYS A 242 -15.47 -15.48 -24.22
C LYS A 242 -14.60 -15.82 -23.01
N LYS A 243 -13.37 -15.29 -22.94
CA LYS A 243 -12.48 -15.50 -21.79
C LYS A 243 -13.00 -14.81 -20.53
N LEU A 244 -13.64 -13.65 -20.65
CA LEU A 244 -14.26 -12.94 -19.53
C LEU A 244 -15.44 -13.73 -18.94
N ILE A 245 -16.36 -14.17 -19.80
CA ILE A 245 -17.48 -15.03 -19.37
C ILE A 245 -16.94 -16.29 -18.69
N TRP A 246 -15.88 -16.89 -19.25
CA TRP A 246 -15.28 -18.08 -18.67
C TRP A 246 -14.52 -17.83 -17.36
N ALA A 247 -14.03 -16.61 -17.10
CA ALA A 247 -13.40 -16.23 -15.82
C ALA A 247 -14.41 -16.12 -14.67
N CYS A 248 -15.68 -15.87 -14.97
CA CYS A 248 -16.79 -15.89 -14.01
C CYS A 248 -17.27 -17.29 -13.68
N ASP A 249 -16.68 -18.32 -14.29
CA ASP A 249 -17.12 -19.70 -14.14
C ASP A 249 -18.65 -19.87 -14.30
N PRO A 250 -19.18 -19.75 -15.53
CA PRO A 250 -20.61 -19.70 -15.76
C PRO A 250 -21.30 -21.02 -15.39
N ILE A 251 -20.59 -22.15 -15.37
CA ILE A 251 -21.14 -23.42 -14.89
C ILE A 251 -21.30 -23.37 -13.37
N GLY A 252 -20.21 -23.10 -12.63
CA GLY A 252 -20.24 -23.00 -11.17
C GLY A 252 -21.20 -21.92 -10.70
N SER A 253 -21.15 -20.73 -11.31
CA SER A 253 -22.07 -19.63 -11.05
C SER A 253 -23.53 -20.01 -11.29
N THR A 254 -23.86 -20.70 -12.39
CA THR A 254 -25.25 -21.11 -12.65
C THR A 254 -25.72 -22.13 -11.61
N LEU A 255 -24.90 -23.13 -11.28
CA LEU A 255 -25.22 -24.11 -10.25
C LEU A 255 -25.41 -23.45 -8.89
N PHE A 256 -24.56 -22.47 -8.54
CA PHE A 256 -24.66 -21.71 -7.30
C PHE A 256 -25.93 -20.85 -7.25
N ILE A 257 -26.21 -20.06 -8.30
CA ILE A 257 -27.43 -19.25 -8.44
C ILE A 257 -28.67 -20.13 -8.26
N VAL A 258 -28.77 -21.22 -9.03
CA VAL A 258 -29.92 -22.14 -8.98
C VAL A 258 -30.05 -22.74 -7.59
N SER A 259 -28.95 -23.18 -6.97
CA SER A 259 -28.99 -23.77 -5.64
C SER A 259 -29.47 -22.80 -4.56
N ALA A 260 -28.84 -21.62 -4.47
CA ALA A 260 -29.13 -20.63 -3.45
C ALA A 260 -30.55 -20.06 -3.61
N THR A 261 -30.97 -19.74 -4.84
CA THR A 261 -32.31 -19.20 -5.11
C THR A 261 -33.40 -20.22 -4.78
N LEU A 262 -33.30 -21.46 -5.25
CA LEU A 262 -34.34 -22.47 -5.01
C LEU A 262 -34.41 -22.88 -3.54
N MET A 263 -33.27 -23.00 -2.86
CA MET A 263 -33.25 -23.29 -1.43
C MET A 263 -33.90 -22.16 -0.63
N LEU A 264 -33.54 -20.90 -0.90
CA LEU A 264 -34.12 -19.76 -0.19
C LEU A 264 -35.62 -19.62 -0.45
N LEU A 265 -36.04 -19.77 -1.71
CA LEU A 265 -37.46 -19.75 -2.10
C LEU A 265 -38.26 -20.83 -1.38
N SER A 266 -37.73 -22.06 -1.32
CA SER A 266 -38.40 -23.18 -0.66
C SER A 266 -38.53 -22.99 0.85
N LEU A 267 -37.50 -22.45 1.52
CA LEU A 267 -37.51 -22.24 2.96
C LEU A 267 -38.39 -21.05 3.38
N ASP A 268 -38.45 -20.00 2.56
CA ASP A 268 -39.38 -18.88 2.77
C ASP A 268 -40.84 -19.35 2.64
N TRP A 269 -41.14 -20.14 1.61
CA TRP A 269 -42.48 -20.69 1.39
C TRP A 269 -42.91 -21.70 2.44
N ALA A 270 -41.99 -22.53 2.93
CA ALA A 270 -42.24 -23.49 4.01
C ALA A 270 -42.64 -22.81 5.34
N GLY A 271 -42.27 -21.54 5.51
CA GLY A 271 -42.56 -20.74 6.69
C GLY A 271 -43.97 -20.16 6.78
N GLY A 272 -44.81 -20.29 5.74
CA GLY A 272 -46.20 -19.80 5.84
C GLY A 272 -47.11 -19.86 4.60
N VAL A 273 -46.59 -20.12 3.40
CA VAL A 273 -47.42 -20.13 2.17
C VAL A 273 -47.82 -21.56 1.77
N TYR A 274 -46.88 -22.50 1.86
CA TYR A 274 -47.06 -23.90 1.48
C TYR A 274 -46.56 -24.83 2.58
N ALA A 275 -47.15 -26.03 2.67
CA ALA A 275 -46.68 -27.04 3.62
C ALA A 275 -45.34 -27.65 3.16
N TRP A 276 -44.56 -28.18 4.10
CA TRP A 276 -43.26 -28.83 3.80
C TRP A 276 -43.35 -29.97 2.77
N ASN A 277 -44.47 -30.69 2.76
CA ASN A 277 -44.70 -31.81 1.83
C ASN A 277 -45.26 -31.36 0.47
N ASP A 278 -45.55 -30.07 0.30
CA ASP A 278 -46.07 -29.53 -0.95
C ASP A 278 -44.97 -29.58 -2.04
N VAL A 279 -45.36 -29.88 -3.28
CA VAL A 279 -44.46 -29.88 -4.43
C VAL A 279 -43.75 -28.55 -4.60
N HIS A 280 -44.41 -27.43 -4.30
CA HIS A 280 -43.82 -26.09 -4.38
C HIS A 280 -42.66 -25.88 -3.40
N VAL A 281 -42.54 -26.69 -2.34
CA VAL A 281 -41.44 -26.62 -1.36
C VAL A 281 -40.45 -27.74 -1.61
N ALA A 282 -40.92 -28.99 -1.66
CA ALA A 282 -40.07 -30.18 -1.72
C ALA A 282 -39.26 -30.28 -3.01
N ALA A 283 -39.86 -29.94 -4.17
CA ALA A 283 -39.17 -30.02 -5.46
C ALA A 283 -38.03 -28.98 -5.58
N PRO A 284 -38.24 -27.66 -5.37
CA PRO A 284 -37.15 -26.69 -5.44
C PRO A 284 -36.10 -26.89 -4.34
N LEU A 285 -36.49 -27.33 -3.13
CA LEU A 285 -35.51 -27.66 -2.08
C LEU A 285 -34.60 -28.81 -2.51
N THR A 286 -35.17 -29.87 -3.07
CA THR A 286 -34.41 -31.03 -3.55
C THR A 286 -33.49 -30.67 -4.73
N ILE A 287 -34.02 -29.96 -5.73
CA ILE A 287 -33.23 -29.49 -6.88
C ILE A 287 -32.11 -28.55 -6.41
N GLY A 288 -32.41 -27.67 -5.46
CA GLY A 288 -31.45 -26.75 -4.86
C GLY A 288 -30.31 -27.48 -4.15
N LEU A 289 -30.62 -28.46 -3.30
CA LEU A 289 -29.63 -29.29 -2.61
C LEU A 289 -28.78 -30.12 -3.59
N VAL A 290 -29.40 -30.75 -4.60
CA VAL A 290 -28.68 -31.50 -5.63
C VAL A 290 -27.75 -30.57 -6.42
N SER A 291 -28.21 -29.37 -6.76
CA SER A 291 -27.40 -28.37 -7.47
C SER A 291 -26.25 -27.85 -6.60
N LEU A 292 -26.44 -27.72 -5.28
CA LEU A 292 -25.38 -27.35 -4.34
C LEU A 292 -24.30 -28.45 -4.24
N VAL A 293 -24.70 -29.72 -4.21
CA VAL A 293 -23.77 -30.85 -4.24
C VAL A 293 -23.02 -30.91 -5.57
N ALA A 294 -23.72 -30.69 -6.69
CA ALA A 294 -23.11 -30.62 -8.01
C ALA A 294 -22.12 -29.44 -8.11
N PHE A 295 -22.48 -28.27 -7.57
CA PHE A 295 -21.59 -27.12 -7.45
C PHE A 295 -20.33 -27.47 -6.64
N ALA A 296 -20.49 -28.06 -5.46
CA ALA A 296 -19.36 -28.46 -4.62
C ALA A 296 -18.44 -29.48 -5.30
N ALA A 297 -19.01 -30.47 -6.00
CA ALA A 297 -18.22 -31.46 -6.74
C ALA A 297 -17.47 -30.83 -7.93
N TYR A 298 -18.12 -29.91 -8.64
CA TYR A 298 -17.53 -29.20 -9.77
C TYR A 298 -16.42 -28.23 -9.33
N GLU A 299 -16.62 -27.43 -8.29
CA GLU A 299 -15.57 -26.56 -7.73
C GLU A 299 -14.43 -27.36 -7.08
N TRP A 300 -14.71 -28.56 -6.56
CA TRP A 300 -13.66 -29.40 -5.98
C TRP A 300 -12.78 -30.08 -7.04
N LYS A 301 -13.37 -30.65 -8.10
CA LYS A 301 -12.63 -31.46 -9.09
C LYS A 301 -12.58 -30.88 -10.50
N GLY A 302 -13.59 -30.11 -10.90
CA GLY A 302 -13.75 -29.62 -12.26
C GLY A 302 -12.94 -28.36 -12.57
N ARG A 303 -12.68 -27.52 -11.56
CA ARG A 303 -11.97 -26.26 -11.75
C ARG A 303 -11.17 -25.83 -10.51
N ASN A 304 -10.00 -25.23 -10.72
CA ASN A 304 -9.11 -24.79 -9.63
C ASN A 304 -9.17 -23.27 -9.35
N ASP A 305 -9.69 -22.48 -10.31
CA ASP A 305 -9.77 -21.01 -10.31
C ASP A 305 -11.23 -20.47 -10.39
N GLY A 306 -12.20 -21.29 -9.97
CA GLY A 306 -13.64 -20.98 -9.94
C GLY A 306 -14.06 -20.02 -8.81
N LEU A 307 -15.35 -20.02 -8.45
CA LEU A 307 -15.86 -19.18 -7.34
C LEU A 307 -15.25 -19.59 -5.99
N VAL A 308 -14.89 -20.87 -5.84
CA VAL A 308 -14.27 -21.44 -4.64
C VAL A 308 -12.86 -21.90 -5.00
N ALA A 309 -12.00 -20.94 -5.33
CA ALA A 309 -10.62 -21.21 -5.75
C ALA A 309 -9.84 -22.04 -4.71
N HIS A 310 -9.12 -23.05 -5.18
CA HIS A 310 -8.40 -24.00 -4.30
C HIS A 310 -7.31 -23.31 -3.46
N VAL A 311 -6.83 -22.16 -3.94
CA VAL A 311 -5.83 -21.34 -3.23
C VAL A 311 -6.29 -20.95 -1.83
N PHE A 312 -7.61 -20.81 -1.60
CA PHE A 312 -8.17 -20.46 -0.29
C PHE A 312 -7.92 -21.53 0.79
N PHE A 313 -7.71 -22.79 0.40
CA PHE A 313 -7.54 -23.91 1.34
C PHE A 313 -6.08 -24.32 1.55
N ARG A 314 -5.16 -23.83 0.71
CA ARG A 314 -3.74 -24.19 0.75
C ARG A 314 -2.95 -23.43 1.83
N GLY A 315 -3.41 -22.25 2.26
CA GLY A 315 -2.75 -21.39 3.26
C GLY A 315 -3.02 -21.75 4.73
N GLY A 316 -3.99 -22.63 5.01
CA GLY A 316 -4.39 -23.03 6.36
C GLY A 316 -5.91 -23.02 6.57
N PRO A 317 -6.40 -23.31 7.80
CA PRO A 317 -7.83 -23.47 8.04
C PRO A 317 -8.60 -22.14 8.20
N ASN A 318 -7.91 -21.00 8.15
CA ASN A 318 -8.51 -19.71 8.52
C ASN A 318 -9.66 -19.30 7.60
N PHE A 319 -9.51 -19.42 6.28
CA PHE A 319 -10.57 -19.08 5.33
C PHE A 319 -11.87 -19.87 5.56
N PRO A 320 -11.88 -21.22 5.52
CA PRO A 320 -13.13 -21.97 5.67
C PRO A 320 -13.77 -21.80 7.05
N LEU A 321 -12.98 -21.72 8.12
CA LEU A 321 -13.50 -21.50 9.47
C LEU A 321 -14.13 -20.11 9.62
N SER A 322 -13.53 -19.08 9.02
CA SER A 322 -14.09 -17.71 9.04
C SER A 322 -15.36 -17.60 8.23
N VAL A 323 -15.43 -18.18 7.02
CA VAL A 323 -16.64 -18.19 6.20
C VAL A 323 -17.79 -18.92 6.91
N PHE A 324 -17.51 -20.07 7.53
CA PHE A 324 -18.50 -20.80 8.33
C PHE A 324 -19.01 -19.98 9.53
N ALA A 325 -18.10 -19.41 10.33
CA ALA A 325 -18.49 -18.58 11.46
C ALA A 325 -19.29 -17.34 11.03
N PHE A 326 -18.97 -16.76 9.87
CA PHE A 326 -19.67 -15.59 9.35
C PHE A 326 -21.09 -15.92 8.87
N ALA A 327 -21.32 -17.13 8.34
CA ALA A 327 -22.66 -17.64 8.06
C ALA A 327 -23.50 -17.77 9.35
N ILE A 328 -22.93 -18.33 10.42
CA ILE A 328 -23.63 -18.49 11.70
C ILE A 328 -23.97 -17.14 12.34
N GLU A 329 -23.06 -16.16 12.29
CA GLU A 329 -23.34 -14.81 12.80
C GLU A 329 -24.50 -14.14 12.03
N GLY A 330 -24.61 -14.35 10.72
CA GLY A 330 -25.73 -13.85 9.92
C GLY A 330 -27.10 -14.33 10.42
N ALA A 331 -27.20 -15.59 10.84
CA ALA A 331 -28.45 -16.23 11.29
C ALA A 331 -29.04 -15.63 12.58
N VAL A 332 -28.19 -15.05 13.45
CA VAL A 332 -28.57 -14.64 14.82
C VAL A 332 -29.31 -13.29 14.86
N ASN A 333 -29.14 -12.44 13.84
CA ASN A 333 -29.51 -11.02 13.96
C ASN A 333 -30.93 -10.64 13.48
N SER A 334 -31.59 -11.50 12.70
CA SER A 334 -32.81 -11.12 11.96
C SER A 334 -34.09 -11.05 12.81
N ILE A 335 -34.09 -11.59 14.04
CA ILE A 335 -35.34 -11.85 14.80
C ILE A 335 -35.57 -10.91 15.97
N THR A 336 -34.50 -10.30 16.47
CA THR A 336 -34.52 -9.44 17.66
C THR A 336 -35.53 -8.29 17.58
N PRO A 337 -35.73 -7.61 16.43
CA PRO A 337 -36.75 -6.56 16.30
C PRO A 337 -38.19 -7.10 16.42
N LEU A 338 -38.48 -8.29 15.89
CA LEU A 338 -39.82 -8.90 15.91
C LEU A 338 -40.24 -9.33 17.32
N VAL A 339 -39.29 -9.69 18.18
CA VAL A 339 -39.55 -9.99 19.60
C VAL A 339 -40.15 -8.77 20.31
N VAL A 340 -39.64 -7.55 20.05
CA VAL A 340 -40.13 -6.32 20.70
C VAL A 340 -41.58 -6.03 20.33
N LEU A 341 -41.91 -6.19 19.04
CA LEU A 341 -43.25 -5.97 18.52
C LEU A 341 -44.24 -7.04 19.01
N ASN A 342 -43.90 -8.33 18.84
CA ASN A 342 -44.83 -9.42 19.09
C ASN A 342 -45.05 -9.73 20.58
N LEU A 343 -44.11 -9.34 21.46
CA LEU A 343 -44.32 -9.40 22.91
C LEU A 343 -44.94 -8.11 23.48
N GLY A 344 -45.23 -7.12 22.62
CA GLY A 344 -45.92 -5.89 23.03
C GLY A 344 -45.09 -4.99 23.96
N PHE A 345 -43.76 -5.03 23.88
CA PHE A 345 -42.91 -4.19 24.73
C PHE A 345 -42.99 -2.71 24.36
N GLU A 346 -43.24 -2.41 23.09
CA GLU A 346 -43.48 -1.08 22.55
C GLU A 346 -44.50 -1.16 21.41
N ASP A 347 -45.27 -0.10 21.21
CA ASP A 347 -46.47 -0.04 20.38
C ASP A 347 -46.32 0.79 19.10
N THR A 348 -45.31 1.66 19.04
CA THR A 348 -45.07 2.58 17.93
C THR A 348 -43.72 2.30 17.27
N ALA A 349 -43.66 2.48 15.95
CA ALA A 349 -42.42 2.31 15.17
C ALA A 349 -41.27 3.14 15.73
N TRP A 350 -41.56 4.37 16.16
CA TRP A 350 -40.57 5.26 16.77
C TRP A 350 -39.99 4.69 18.07
N ARG A 351 -40.84 4.22 19.00
CA ARG A 351 -40.37 3.69 20.29
C ARG A 351 -39.61 2.36 20.12
N ILE A 352 -40.06 1.49 19.22
CA ILE A 352 -39.32 0.28 18.84
C ILE A 352 -37.94 0.66 18.30
N SER A 353 -37.86 1.65 17.40
CA SER A 353 -36.60 2.12 16.82
C SER A 353 -35.64 2.73 17.85
N VAL A 354 -36.17 3.55 18.77
CA VAL A 354 -35.40 4.11 19.90
C VAL A 354 -34.85 2.99 20.78
N ARG A 355 -35.64 1.95 21.00
CA ARG A 355 -35.22 0.78 21.78
C ARG A 355 -34.05 0.03 21.15
N GLN A 356 -34.01 -0.04 19.82
CA GLN A 356 -32.89 -0.64 19.07
C GLN A 356 -31.59 0.16 19.14
N LEU A 357 -31.60 1.39 19.68
CA LEU A 357 -30.36 2.12 19.96
C LEU A 357 -29.50 1.44 21.01
N SER A 358 -30.10 0.68 21.94
CA SER A 358 -29.35 -0.11 22.94
C SER A 358 -28.38 -1.10 22.29
N PHE A 359 -28.76 -1.66 21.14
CA PHE A 359 -27.91 -2.53 20.34
C PHE A 359 -26.92 -1.74 19.48
N ASN A 360 -27.42 -0.77 18.71
CA ASN A 360 -26.61 -0.05 17.73
C ASN A 360 -25.55 0.86 18.37
N LEU A 361 -25.86 1.53 19.47
CA LEU A 361 -24.89 2.39 20.18
C LEU A 361 -23.79 1.56 20.85
N THR A 362 -24.13 0.39 21.39
CA THR A 362 -23.14 -0.53 21.94
C THR A 362 -22.22 -1.04 20.85
N LEU A 363 -22.77 -1.43 19.70
CA LEU A 363 -21.98 -1.84 18.54
C LEU A 363 -21.03 -0.71 18.09
N LEU A 364 -21.54 0.51 17.92
CA LEU A 364 -20.73 1.68 17.51
C LEU A 364 -19.65 2.05 18.53
N GLY A 365 -19.94 1.94 19.83
CA GLY A 365 -18.98 2.25 20.89
C GLY A 365 -17.86 1.22 21.02
N LEU A 366 -18.11 -0.04 20.71
CA LEU A 366 -17.14 -1.13 20.88
C LEU A 366 -16.22 -1.34 19.67
N ILE A 367 -16.68 -1.07 18.44
CA ILE A 367 -15.88 -1.26 17.23
C ILE A 367 -14.51 -0.54 17.32
N PRO A 368 -14.40 0.73 17.75
CA PRO A 368 -13.11 1.40 17.94
C PRO A 368 -12.16 0.69 18.90
N LEU A 369 -12.69 0.15 20.02
CA LEU A 369 -11.90 -0.54 21.03
C LEU A 369 -11.37 -1.87 20.49
N ILE A 370 -12.20 -2.60 19.75
CA ILE A 370 -11.84 -3.89 19.14
C ILE A 370 -10.80 -3.69 18.04
N MET A 371 -10.95 -2.66 17.20
CA MET A 371 -9.96 -2.28 16.19
C MET A 371 -8.60 -1.95 16.82
N ALA A 372 -8.61 -1.10 17.85
CA ALA A 372 -7.40 -0.70 18.57
C ALA A 372 -6.70 -1.91 19.21
N TYR A 373 -7.47 -2.78 19.89
CA TYR A 373 -6.96 -4.02 20.48
C TYR A 373 -6.34 -4.94 19.43
N SER A 374 -7.07 -5.22 18.35
CA SER A 374 -6.64 -6.17 17.31
C SER A 374 -5.41 -5.66 16.56
N THR A 375 -5.29 -4.35 16.38
CA THR A 375 -4.11 -3.72 15.75
C THR A 375 -2.91 -3.70 16.70
N TRP A 376 -3.11 -3.36 17.98
CA TRP A 376 -2.03 -3.26 18.97
C TRP A 376 -1.47 -4.63 19.37
N LYS A 377 -2.36 -5.61 19.65
CA LYS A 377 -1.95 -6.97 20.03
C LYS A 377 -1.64 -7.86 18.82
N LYS A 378 -1.97 -7.41 17.60
CA LYS A 378 -1.89 -8.21 16.37
C LYS A 378 -2.61 -9.56 16.52
N ASP A 379 -3.74 -9.55 17.22
CA ASP A 379 -4.55 -10.72 17.54
C ASP A 379 -6.01 -10.46 17.18
N LEU A 380 -6.53 -11.25 16.23
CA LEU A 380 -7.92 -11.20 15.79
C LEU A 380 -8.73 -12.37 16.38
N LYS A 381 -8.07 -13.43 16.83
CA LYS A 381 -8.74 -14.67 17.25
C LYS A 381 -9.44 -14.49 18.59
N SER A 382 -8.74 -13.96 19.60
CA SER A 382 -9.30 -13.85 20.95
C SER A 382 -10.54 -12.96 21.00
N PRO A 383 -10.58 -11.78 20.34
CA PRO A 383 -11.79 -10.97 20.29
C PRO A 383 -12.95 -11.68 19.57
N ILE A 384 -12.70 -12.37 18.45
CA ILE A 384 -13.78 -13.12 17.77
C ILE A 384 -14.37 -14.19 18.69
N LEU A 385 -13.52 -14.92 19.44
CA LEU A 385 -13.96 -15.94 20.39
C LEU A 385 -14.82 -15.34 21.51
N VAL A 386 -14.41 -14.19 22.06
CA VAL A 386 -15.21 -13.44 23.06
C VAL A 386 -16.55 -13.01 22.46
N GLY A 387 -16.57 -12.54 21.22
CA GLY A 387 -17.79 -12.16 20.51
C GLY A 387 -18.81 -13.30 20.40
N PHE A 388 -18.35 -14.49 19.96
CA PHE A 388 -19.20 -15.68 19.93
C PHE A 388 -19.61 -16.16 21.34
N GLY A 389 -18.77 -15.95 22.35
CA GLY A 389 -19.15 -16.17 23.76
C GLY A 389 -20.33 -15.29 24.19
N PHE A 390 -20.31 -14.00 23.84
CA PHE A 390 -21.45 -13.11 24.07
C PHE A 390 -22.69 -13.52 23.25
N PHE A 391 -22.52 -13.98 22.01
CA PHE A 391 -23.65 -14.52 21.24
C PHE A 391 -24.26 -15.75 21.90
N LEU A 392 -23.45 -16.65 22.46
CA LEU A 392 -23.96 -17.80 23.20
C LEU A 392 -24.78 -17.37 24.41
N VAL A 393 -24.26 -16.41 25.21
CA VAL A 393 -24.98 -15.86 26.36
C VAL A 393 -26.30 -15.21 25.93
N VAL A 394 -26.29 -14.40 24.87
CA VAL A 394 -27.49 -13.72 24.34
C VAL A 394 -28.53 -14.72 23.87
N THR A 395 -28.09 -15.77 23.14
CA THR A 395 -28.96 -16.83 22.65
C THR A 395 -29.64 -17.57 23.82
N ILE A 396 -28.89 -17.86 24.89
CA ILE A 396 -29.43 -18.46 26.12
C ILE A 396 -30.41 -17.51 26.83
N CYS A 397 -30.07 -16.22 26.93
CA CYS A 397 -30.96 -15.22 27.53
C CYS A 397 -32.29 -15.10 26.79
N TYR A 398 -32.26 -15.05 25.45
CA TYR A 398 -33.47 -15.02 24.63
C TYR A 398 -34.23 -16.35 24.62
N ALA A 399 -33.55 -17.48 24.76
CA ALA A 399 -34.20 -18.79 24.99
C ALA A 399 -34.99 -18.84 26.31
N CYS A 400 -34.77 -17.89 27.22
CA CYS A 400 -35.48 -17.74 28.49
C CYS A 400 -36.45 -16.53 28.52
N ILE A 401 -36.69 -15.84 27.39
CA ILE A 401 -37.46 -14.58 27.37
C ILE A 401 -38.91 -14.75 27.86
N THR A 402 -39.42 -13.87 28.72
CA THR A 402 -40.83 -13.84 29.15
C THR A 402 -41.49 -12.51 28.79
N PRO A 403 -42.83 -12.43 28.74
CA PRO A 403 -43.54 -11.16 28.56
C PRO A 403 -43.28 -10.13 29.68
N SER A 404 -42.86 -10.57 30.88
CA SER A 404 -42.52 -9.67 31.99
C SER A 404 -41.11 -9.05 31.88
N MET A 405 -40.24 -9.61 31.04
CA MET A 405 -38.84 -9.21 30.90
C MET A 405 -38.61 -8.02 29.98
N ASN A 406 -39.56 -7.06 29.96
CA ASN A 406 -39.45 -5.85 29.15
C ASN A 406 -38.11 -5.13 29.40
N LYS A 407 -37.80 -4.70 30.64
CA LYS A 407 -36.54 -3.99 30.91
C LYS A 407 -35.28 -4.85 30.69
N ALA A 408 -35.35 -6.15 30.97
CA ALA A 408 -34.23 -7.06 30.82
C ALA A 408 -33.81 -7.24 29.35
N GLN A 409 -34.77 -7.19 28.43
CA GLN A 409 -34.51 -7.28 26.99
C GLN A 409 -33.57 -6.16 26.49
N LEU A 410 -33.58 -4.96 27.10
CA LEU A 410 -32.59 -3.92 26.79
C LEU A 410 -31.17 -4.37 27.09
N GLY A 411 -30.97 -5.06 28.22
CA GLY A 411 -29.67 -5.66 28.57
C GLY A 411 -29.26 -6.74 27.57
N PHE A 412 -30.21 -7.55 27.10
CA PHE A 412 -29.95 -8.57 26.06
C PHE A 412 -29.52 -7.93 24.73
N ASN A 413 -30.14 -6.80 24.36
CA ASN A 413 -29.73 -6.03 23.18
C ASN A 413 -28.32 -5.45 23.32
N VAL A 414 -27.96 -4.93 24.48
CA VAL A 414 -26.58 -4.47 24.74
C VAL A 414 -25.61 -5.63 24.55
N LEU A 415 -25.84 -6.78 25.20
CA LEU A 415 -25.00 -7.96 25.07
C LEU A 415 -24.91 -8.46 23.62
N SER A 416 -26.01 -8.39 22.87
CA SER A 416 -26.05 -8.73 21.45
C SER A 416 -25.19 -7.78 20.62
N GLY A 417 -25.19 -6.48 20.93
CA GLY A 417 -24.33 -5.49 20.29
C GLY A 417 -22.85 -5.76 20.56
N ILE A 418 -22.50 -6.18 21.78
CA ILE A 418 -21.13 -6.65 22.11
C ILE A 418 -20.77 -7.86 21.27
N GLY A 419 -21.61 -8.89 21.29
CA GLY A 419 -21.38 -10.14 20.57
C GLY A 419 -21.22 -9.94 19.06
N GLN A 420 -21.96 -8.99 18.47
CA GLN A 420 -21.87 -8.72 17.03
C GLN A 420 -20.67 -7.87 16.63
N SER A 421 -20.30 -6.88 17.45
CA SER A 421 -19.24 -5.93 17.09
C SER A 421 -17.90 -6.60 16.71
N MET A 422 -17.54 -7.70 17.37
CA MET A 422 -16.27 -8.41 17.15
C MET A 422 -16.28 -9.24 15.85
N PRO A 423 -17.23 -10.18 15.63
CA PRO A 423 -17.22 -11.01 14.43
C PRO A 423 -17.53 -10.21 13.15
N LEU A 424 -18.45 -9.24 13.22
CA LEU A 424 -18.81 -8.37 12.08
C LEU A 424 -17.57 -7.65 11.50
N THR A 425 -16.68 -7.18 12.38
CA THR A 425 -15.50 -6.40 12.00
C THR A 425 -14.31 -7.30 11.63
N LEU A 426 -14.06 -8.33 12.42
CA LEU A 426 -12.80 -9.07 12.35
C LEU A 426 -12.83 -10.29 11.44
N LEU A 427 -13.99 -10.94 11.23
CA LEU A 427 -14.07 -12.11 10.32
C LEU A 427 -13.75 -11.72 8.89
N VAL A 428 -14.22 -10.54 8.44
CA VAL A 428 -13.89 -10.01 7.10
C VAL A 428 -12.38 -9.78 6.98
N ALA A 429 -11.76 -9.20 8.00
CA ALA A 429 -10.31 -8.99 8.00
C ALA A 429 -9.54 -10.32 7.93
N VAL A 430 -9.95 -11.37 8.66
CA VAL A 430 -9.31 -12.70 8.58
C VAL A 430 -9.44 -13.31 7.18
N VAL A 431 -10.62 -13.21 6.56
CA VAL A 431 -10.82 -13.64 5.17
C VAL A 431 -9.88 -12.89 4.23
N GLN A 432 -9.78 -11.57 4.35
CA GLN A 432 -8.90 -10.75 3.52
C GLN A 432 -7.41 -11.07 3.74
N PHE A 433 -6.98 -11.31 4.99
CA PHE A 433 -5.59 -11.74 5.28
C PHE A 433 -5.22 -13.10 4.69
N THR A 434 -6.19 -13.96 4.42
CA THR A 434 -5.94 -15.33 3.95
C THR A 434 -6.09 -15.48 2.44
N ALA A 435 -6.73 -14.51 1.79
CA ALA A 435 -6.92 -14.49 0.35
C ALA A 435 -5.70 -13.86 -0.36
N PRO A 436 -5.21 -14.46 -1.47
CA PRO A 436 -4.26 -13.78 -2.35
C PRO A 436 -4.87 -12.54 -2.99
N HIS A 437 -4.04 -11.54 -3.32
CA HIS A 437 -4.48 -10.28 -3.93
C HIS A 437 -5.38 -10.48 -5.16
N ALA A 438 -5.03 -11.42 -6.06
CA ALA A 438 -5.80 -11.74 -7.27
C ALA A 438 -7.22 -12.30 -7.03
N TYR A 439 -7.56 -12.65 -5.78
CA TYR A 439 -8.85 -13.20 -5.38
C TYR A 439 -9.45 -12.45 -4.18
N LEU A 440 -8.96 -11.25 -3.85
CA LEU A 440 -9.34 -10.55 -2.62
C LEU A 440 -10.84 -10.23 -2.59
N SER A 441 -11.40 -9.72 -3.69
CA SER A 441 -12.84 -9.39 -3.76
C SER A 441 -13.69 -10.65 -3.88
N THR A 442 -13.20 -11.68 -4.58
CA THR A 442 -13.84 -13.00 -4.66
C THR A 442 -14.00 -13.62 -3.26
N ALA A 443 -12.92 -13.65 -2.47
CA ALA A 443 -12.93 -14.16 -1.10
C ALA A 443 -13.85 -13.36 -0.18
N THR A 444 -13.77 -12.02 -0.24
CA THR A 444 -14.65 -11.12 0.52
C THR A 444 -16.12 -11.34 0.12
N GLY A 445 -16.40 -11.49 -1.18
CA GLY A 445 -17.73 -11.77 -1.71
C GLY A 445 -18.29 -13.11 -1.28
N LEU A 446 -17.48 -14.16 -1.22
CA LEU A 446 -17.90 -15.46 -0.71
C LEU A 446 -18.24 -15.40 0.79
N ALA A 447 -17.48 -14.64 1.57
CA ALA A 447 -17.76 -14.44 2.99
C ALA A 447 -19.09 -13.70 3.22
N PHE A 448 -19.34 -12.58 2.53
CA PHE A 448 -20.63 -11.87 2.64
C PHE A 448 -21.80 -12.65 2.03
N SER A 449 -21.56 -13.44 0.99
CA SER A 449 -22.53 -14.39 0.46
C SER A 449 -22.93 -15.43 1.51
N ALA A 450 -21.95 -16.06 2.17
CA ALA A 450 -22.20 -17.02 3.23
C ALA A 450 -22.93 -16.39 4.43
N ARG A 451 -22.56 -15.15 4.81
CA ARG A 451 -23.28 -14.37 5.83
C ARG A 451 -24.75 -14.12 5.43
N ALA A 452 -25.01 -13.71 4.19
CA ALA A 452 -26.34 -13.45 3.69
C ALA A 452 -27.19 -14.73 3.59
N LEU A 453 -26.62 -15.83 3.09
CA LEU A 453 -27.25 -17.16 3.09
C LEU A 453 -27.54 -17.62 4.52
N GLY A 454 -26.59 -17.46 5.44
CA GLY A 454 -26.78 -17.79 6.85
C GLY A 454 -27.89 -16.98 7.51
N GLY A 455 -27.98 -15.68 7.22
CA GLY A 455 -29.07 -14.82 7.69
C GLY A 455 -30.43 -15.19 7.11
N ALA A 456 -30.50 -15.45 5.82
CA ALA A 456 -31.74 -15.78 5.13
C ALA A 456 -32.24 -17.20 5.47
N PHE A 457 -31.36 -18.21 5.48
CA PHE A 457 -31.69 -19.55 5.94
C PHE A 457 -31.99 -19.59 7.45
N GLY A 458 -31.20 -18.88 8.25
CA GLY A 458 -31.40 -18.78 9.69
C GLY A 458 -32.77 -18.19 10.02
N SER A 459 -33.09 -17.02 9.44
CA SER A 459 -34.42 -16.40 9.61
C SER A 459 -35.54 -17.31 9.13
N ALA A 460 -35.44 -17.91 7.95
CA ALA A 460 -36.49 -18.81 7.45
C ALA A 460 -36.73 -20.03 8.34
N ILE A 461 -35.67 -20.68 8.86
CA ILE A 461 -35.80 -21.80 9.80
C ILE A 461 -36.50 -21.34 11.08
N LEU A 462 -36.08 -20.20 11.61
CA LEU A 462 -36.61 -19.69 12.87
C LEU A 462 -38.04 -19.19 12.73
N ASP A 463 -38.38 -18.51 11.64
CA ASP A 463 -39.74 -18.11 11.29
C ASP A 463 -40.63 -19.34 11.14
N THR A 464 -40.12 -20.42 10.52
CA THR A 464 -40.87 -21.68 10.41
C THR A 464 -41.12 -22.31 11.79
N ILE A 465 -40.14 -22.30 12.69
CA ILE A 465 -40.32 -22.79 14.07
C ILE A 465 -41.33 -21.93 14.82
N ILE A 466 -41.24 -20.60 14.69
CA ILE A 466 -42.11 -19.64 15.35
C ILE A 466 -43.55 -19.80 14.84
N ASN A 467 -43.75 -19.75 13.53
CA ASN A 467 -45.06 -19.86 12.91
C ASN A 467 -45.69 -21.24 13.12
N GLY A 468 -44.89 -22.31 13.08
CA GLY A 468 -45.36 -23.65 13.42
C GLY A 468 -45.92 -23.75 14.84
N LYS A 469 -45.25 -23.11 15.81
CA LYS A 469 -45.70 -23.06 17.21
C LYS A 469 -46.91 -22.13 17.42
N ILE A 470 -46.96 -21.01 16.72
CA ILE A 470 -48.11 -20.10 16.75
C ILE A 470 -49.34 -20.79 16.15
N ALA A 471 -49.20 -21.46 15.00
CA ALA A 471 -50.30 -22.15 14.34
C ALA A 471 -50.95 -23.23 15.23
N SER A 472 -50.16 -23.93 16.06
CA SER A 472 -50.68 -24.97 16.95
C SER A 472 -51.35 -24.40 18.21
N ASP A 473 -50.76 -23.37 18.83
CA ASP A 473 -51.11 -23.00 20.22
C ASP A 473 -51.87 -21.67 20.34
N TYR A 474 -51.80 -20.79 19.33
CA TYR A 474 -52.31 -19.43 19.41
C TYR A 474 -53.83 -19.36 19.51
N ALA A 475 -54.53 -19.89 18.50
CA ALA A 475 -56.00 -19.84 18.47
C ALA A 475 -56.63 -20.55 19.70
N PRO A 476 -56.19 -21.76 20.11
CA PRO A 476 -56.70 -22.38 21.33
C PRO A 476 -56.47 -21.54 22.58
N SER A 477 -55.24 -21.03 22.79
CA SER A 477 -54.86 -20.34 24.02
C SER A 477 -55.54 -18.97 24.15
N VAL A 478 -55.59 -18.19 23.07
CA VAL A 478 -56.28 -16.88 23.04
C VAL A 478 -57.78 -17.06 23.18
N SER A 479 -58.36 -18.07 22.53
CA SER A 479 -59.79 -18.35 22.64
C SER A 479 -60.18 -18.79 24.04
N SER A 480 -59.44 -19.71 24.66
CA SER A 480 -59.68 -20.15 26.04
C SER A 480 -59.54 -19.01 27.04
N ALA A 481 -58.54 -18.14 26.89
CA ALA A 481 -58.37 -16.98 27.76
C ALA A 481 -59.53 -15.98 27.62
N ALA A 482 -59.99 -15.71 26.39
CA ALA A 482 -61.12 -14.82 26.14
C ALA A 482 -62.45 -15.38 26.66
N ILE A 483 -62.70 -16.69 26.48
CA ILE A 483 -63.89 -17.38 27.01
C ILE A 483 -63.87 -17.35 28.56
N ASN A 484 -62.73 -17.67 29.17
CA ASN A 484 -62.57 -17.62 30.63
C ASN A 484 -62.75 -16.20 31.19
N ALA A 485 -62.43 -15.18 30.41
CA ALA A 485 -62.66 -13.78 30.76
C ALA A 485 -64.11 -13.30 30.48
N GLY A 486 -64.97 -14.15 29.89
CA GLY A 486 -66.39 -13.90 29.70
C GLY A 486 -66.82 -13.51 28.28
N LEU A 487 -65.99 -13.73 27.25
CA LEU A 487 -66.38 -13.48 25.86
C LEU A 487 -67.24 -14.65 25.31
N PRO A 488 -68.37 -14.38 24.64
CA PRO A 488 -69.16 -15.42 23.98
C PRO A 488 -68.38 -16.15 22.88
N GLU A 489 -68.55 -17.47 22.77
CA GLU A 489 -67.88 -18.29 21.75
C GLU A 489 -68.16 -17.81 20.32
N SER A 490 -69.35 -17.26 20.06
CA SER A 490 -69.72 -16.69 18.75
C SER A 490 -68.86 -15.49 18.33
N SER A 491 -68.24 -14.78 19.27
CA SER A 491 -67.38 -13.61 19.02
C SER A 491 -65.91 -13.98 18.84
N ILE A 492 -65.52 -15.24 19.08
CA ILE A 492 -64.14 -15.71 19.00
C ILE A 492 -63.55 -15.59 17.57
N PRO A 493 -64.25 -15.96 16.49
CA PRO A 493 -63.72 -15.78 15.13
C PRO A 493 -63.44 -14.30 14.81
N ALA A 494 -64.30 -13.39 15.28
CA ALA A 494 -64.11 -11.96 15.12
C ALA A 494 -62.93 -11.44 15.95
N LEU A 495 -62.72 -11.97 17.16
CA LEU A 495 -61.56 -11.67 17.99
C LEU A 495 -60.24 -12.11 17.34
N LEU A 496 -60.18 -13.36 16.85
CA LEU A 496 -58.99 -13.88 16.17
C LEU A 496 -58.69 -13.09 14.89
N THR A 497 -59.71 -12.70 14.13
CA THR A 497 -59.57 -11.83 12.95
C THR A 497 -59.06 -10.43 13.32
N ALA A 498 -59.54 -9.87 14.44
CA ALA A 498 -59.07 -8.57 14.92
C ALA A 498 -57.60 -8.61 15.39
N PHE A 499 -57.18 -9.68 16.08
CA PHE A 499 -55.77 -9.88 16.41
C PHE A 499 -54.89 -10.07 15.18
N ALA A 500 -55.36 -10.80 14.16
CA ALA A 500 -54.61 -11.01 12.92
C ALA A 500 -54.42 -9.72 12.10
N THR A 501 -55.42 -8.83 12.10
CA THR A 501 -55.39 -7.55 11.35
C THR A 501 -54.86 -6.38 12.17
N GLY A 502 -54.76 -6.53 13.50
CA GLY A 502 -54.44 -5.46 14.43
C GLY A 502 -55.48 -4.34 14.48
N GLN A 503 -56.69 -4.56 13.96
CA GLN A 503 -57.78 -3.58 13.89
C GLN A 503 -59.11 -4.21 14.26
N GLY A 504 -60.13 -3.36 14.52
CA GLY A 504 -61.50 -3.84 14.68
C GLY A 504 -61.85 -4.39 16.06
N PHE A 505 -60.95 -4.31 17.06
CA PHE A 505 -61.23 -4.74 18.43
C PHE A 505 -62.47 -4.09 19.02
N ALA A 506 -62.69 -2.80 18.78
CA ALA A 506 -63.85 -2.06 19.29
C ALA A 506 -65.20 -2.49 18.66
N LYS A 507 -65.19 -3.24 17.55
CA LYS A 507 -66.39 -3.68 16.84
C LYS A 507 -66.87 -5.09 17.25
N ILE A 508 -66.17 -5.74 18.17
CA ILE A 508 -66.47 -7.12 18.60
C ILE A 508 -67.57 -7.10 19.68
N PRO A 509 -68.72 -7.74 19.45
CA PRO A 509 -69.78 -7.83 20.45
C PRO A 509 -69.30 -8.54 21.73
N GLY A 510 -69.46 -7.88 22.88
CA GLY A 510 -69.14 -8.44 24.20
C GLY A 510 -67.70 -8.21 24.66
N ILE A 511 -66.86 -7.53 23.89
CA ILE A 511 -65.49 -7.23 24.29
C ILE A 511 -65.44 -6.09 25.31
N ASN A 512 -64.60 -6.25 26.34
CA ASN A 512 -64.27 -5.19 27.29
C ASN A 512 -62.76 -5.16 27.54
N GLY A 513 -62.26 -4.12 28.21
CA GLY A 513 -60.82 -3.96 28.44
C GLY A 513 -60.16 -5.11 29.20
N GLY A 514 -60.89 -5.78 30.11
CA GLY A 514 -60.40 -6.94 30.86
C GLY A 514 -60.27 -8.20 29.99
N ILE A 515 -61.26 -8.46 29.13
CA ILE A 515 -61.24 -9.56 28.15
C ILE A 515 -60.12 -9.34 27.13
N LEU A 516 -60.01 -8.11 26.60
CA LEU A 516 -58.95 -7.77 25.66
C LEU A 516 -57.56 -7.90 26.30
N GLY A 517 -57.41 -7.48 27.56
CA GLY A 517 -56.19 -7.68 28.34
C GLY A 517 -55.82 -9.15 28.50
N ALA A 518 -56.76 -9.99 28.95
CA ALA A 518 -56.54 -11.43 29.12
C ALA A 518 -56.18 -12.15 27.81
N ALA A 519 -56.87 -11.81 26.71
CA ALA A 519 -56.57 -12.33 25.38
C ALA A 519 -55.19 -11.86 24.86
N THR A 520 -54.82 -10.61 25.13
CA THR A 520 -53.52 -10.03 24.76
C THR A 520 -52.37 -10.67 25.55
N ASP A 521 -52.54 -10.89 26.86
CA ASP A 521 -51.53 -11.57 27.70
C ASP A 521 -51.32 -13.02 27.28
N ALA A 522 -52.40 -13.74 26.93
CA ALA A 522 -52.33 -15.08 26.36
C ALA A 522 -51.57 -15.08 25.02
N SER A 523 -51.88 -14.12 24.14
CA SER A 523 -51.18 -13.92 22.86
C SER A 523 -49.67 -13.71 23.09
N HIS A 524 -49.27 -12.79 23.97
CA HIS A 524 -47.86 -12.54 24.30
C HIS A 524 -47.16 -13.76 24.88
N THR A 525 -47.86 -14.57 25.68
CA THR A 525 -47.30 -15.80 26.27
C THR A 525 -47.01 -16.85 25.20
N VAL A 526 -47.91 -17.02 24.21
CA VAL A 526 -47.68 -17.93 23.08
C VAL A 526 -46.51 -17.45 22.22
N TYR A 527 -46.45 -16.16 21.91
CA TYR A 527 -45.30 -15.59 21.18
C TYR A 527 -43.99 -15.81 21.94
N ALA A 528 -43.96 -15.56 23.25
CA ALA A 528 -42.76 -15.80 24.06
C ALA A 528 -42.32 -17.28 24.00
N ALA A 529 -43.26 -18.23 24.12
CA ALA A 529 -42.95 -19.66 24.00
C ALA A 529 -42.39 -20.03 22.62
N ALA A 530 -42.94 -19.46 21.54
CA ALA A 530 -42.46 -19.67 20.18
C ALA A 530 -41.02 -19.14 19.99
N TYR A 531 -40.73 -17.92 20.46
CA TYR A 531 -39.39 -17.36 20.39
C TYR A 531 -38.37 -18.13 21.24
N ARG A 532 -38.75 -18.62 22.43
CA ARG A 532 -37.86 -19.46 23.24
C ARG A 532 -37.40 -20.71 22.49
N LEU A 533 -38.33 -21.38 21.81
CA LEU A 533 -38.04 -22.58 21.02
C LEU A 533 -37.10 -22.24 19.85
N ALA A 534 -37.38 -21.14 19.15
CA ALA A 534 -36.55 -20.65 18.05
C ALA A 534 -35.12 -20.35 18.51
N TRP A 535 -34.94 -19.55 19.56
CA TRP A 535 -33.61 -19.23 20.09
C TRP A 535 -32.86 -20.45 20.63
N SER A 536 -33.58 -21.41 21.22
CA SER A 536 -32.97 -22.68 21.68
C SER A 536 -32.37 -23.49 20.53
N SER A 537 -32.98 -23.45 19.34
CA SER A 537 -32.50 -24.17 18.16
C SER A 537 -31.16 -23.64 17.62
N ILE A 538 -30.80 -22.38 17.93
CA ILE A 538 -29.58 -21.72 17.45
C ILE A 538 -28.35 -22.08 18.30
N ILE A 539 -28.56 -22.44 19.58
CA ILE A 539 -27.48 -22.69 20.56
C ILE A 539 -26.40 -23.65 20.01
N PRO A 540 -26.74 -24.82 19.43
CA PRO A 540 -25.73 -25.74 18.91
C PRO A 540 -24.87 -25.12 17.80
N PHE A 541 -25.46 -24.32 16.91
CA PHE A 541 -24.75 -23.68 15.81
C PHE A 541 -23.73 -22.65 16.31
N VAL A 542 -24.11 -21.86 17.32
CA VAL A 542 -23.21 -20.88 17.95
C VAL A 542 -22.06 -21.58 18.67
N VAL A 543 -22.34 -22.71 19.35
CA VAL A 543 -21.29 -23.53 19.99
C VAL A 543 -20.32 -24.09 18.95
N VAL A 544 -20.81 -24.65 17.84
CA VAL A 544 -19.95 -25.16 16.77
C VAL A 544 -19.13 -24.04 16.13
N ALA A 545 -19.72 -22.86 15.91
CA ALA A 545 -18.99 -21.69 15.43
C ALA A 545 -17.88 -21.28 16.41
N MET A 546 -18.18 -21.24 17.71
CA MET A 546 -17.20 -20.92 18.76
C MET A 546 -16.04 -21.93 18.76
N VAL A 547 -16.33 -23.23 18.63
CA VAL A 547 -15.32 -24.28 18.50
C VAL A 547 -14.50 -24.10 17.23
N ALA A 548 -15.12 -23.78 16.09
CA ALA A 548 -14.44 -23.50 14.83
C ALA A 548 -13.43 -22.33 14.99
N ILE A 549 -13.81 -21.27 15.70
CA ILE A 549 -12.93 -20.12 15.98
C ILE A 549 -11.72 -20.52 16.85
N CYS A 550 -11.85 -21.49 17.75
CA CYS A 550 -10.73 -22.01 18.53
C CYS A 550 -9.62 -22.62 17.66
N PHE A 551 -9.92 -23.04 16.42
CA PHE A 551 -8.95 -23.60 15.48
C PHE A 551 -8.35 -22.56 14.51
N LEU A 552 -8.74 -21.28 14.60
CA LEU A 552 -8.06 -20.22 13.84
C LEU A 552 -6.59 -20.11 14.24
N LYS A 553 -5.72 -19.96 13.23
CA LYS A 553 -4.30 -19.63 13.38
C LYS A 553 -4.13 -18.11 13.44
N GLY A 554 -3.18 -17.66 14.26
CA GLY A 554 -2.86 -16.23 14.38
C GLY A 554 -2.39 -15.64 13.07
N VAL A 555 -2.76 -14.37 12.80
CA VAL A 555 -2.41 -13.65 11.55
C VAL A 555 -1.31 -12.60 11.77
N LYS A 556 -0.62 -12.64 12.92
CA LYS A 556 0.36 -11.62 13.35
C LYS A 556 1.46 -11.37 12.31
N GLU A 557 1.89 -12.43 11.64
CA GLU A 557 2.92 -12.43 10.60
C GLU A 557 2.44 -11.85 9.25
N LEU A 558 1.13 -11.78 9.02
CA LEU A 558 0.50 -11.23 7.81
C LEU A 558 0.18 -9.72 7.93
N MET A 559 0.35 -9.12 9.12
CA MET A 559 0.06 -7.71 9.38
C MET A 559 1.29 -6.83 9.10
N THR A 560 1.58 -6.61 7.82
CA THR A 560 2.75 -5.85 7.29
C THR A 560 2.36 -4.44 6.77
N GLU A 561 3.31 -3.66 6.25
CA GLU A 561 3.11 -2.30 5.69
C GLU A 561 2.63 -2.29 4.21
N HIS A 562 2.44 -3.44 3.58
CA HIS A 562 2.12 -3.59 2.16
C HIS A 562 0.82 -2.87 1.84
N VAL A 563 0.79 -2.14 0.73
CA VAL A 563 -0.44 -1.58 0.18
C VAL A 563 -0.64 -2.24 -1.17
N GLU A 564 -1.78 -2.88 -1.37
CA GLU A 564 -2.02 -3.70 -2.55
C GLU A 564 -2.48 -2.89 -3.77
N ALA A 565 -3.19 -1.77 -3.59
CA ALA A 565 -3.60 -0.88 -4.69
C ALA A 565 -3.69 0.59 -4.25
N THR A 566 -2.70 1.40 -4.63
CA THR A 566 -2.66 2.83 -4.28
C THR A 566 -3.55 3.69 -5.17
N VAL A 567 -4.31 4.61 -4.56
CA VAL A 567 -5.13 5.64 -5.25
C VAL A 567 -4.41 7.00 -5.36
N GLU A 568 -3.14 7.07 -4.96
CA GLU A 568 -2.37 8.30 -5.00
C GLU A 568 -2.00 8.67 -6.44
N LEU A 569 -2.23 9.94 -6.82
CA LEU A 569 -1.88 10.42 -8.15
C LEU A 569 -0.35 10.48 -8.32
N GLU A 570 0.15 9.84 -9.37
CA GLU A 570 1.44 10.18 -9.96
C GLU A 570 1.30 11.51 -10.70
N GLU A 571 2.31 12.37 -10.62
CA GLU A 571 2.50 13.38 -11.65
C GLU A 571 2.75 12.66 -12.98
N LYS A 572 1.92 12.97 -13.98
CA LYS A 572 1.92 12.33 -15.30
C LYS A 572 3.34 12.23 -15.87
N ALA A 573 3.80 10.99 -16.04
CA ALA A 573 4.78 10.66 -17.05
C ALA A 573 4.27 11.11 -18.42
N LEU A 574 5.12 11.77 -19.21
CA LEU A 574 4.90 11.81 -20.66
C LEU A 574 4.91 10.35 -21.17
N PRO A 575 3.93 9.95 -22.00
CA PRO A 575 3.75 8.55 -22.36
C PRO A 575 4.89 8.03 -23.24
N PRO A 576 5.16 6.72 -23.25
CA PRO A 576 6.06 6.10 -24.20
C PRO A 576 5.45 6.22 -25.62
N PHE A 577 6.22 6.73 -26.59
CA PHE A 577 5.77 6.77 -27.98
C PHE A 577 5.58 5.34 -28.50
N GLY A 578 4.32 4.94 -28.73
CA GLY A 578 3.95 3.67 -29.33
C GLY A 578 4.19 3.62 -30.84
N GLU A 579 4.68 2.47 -31.31
CA GLU A 579 5.43 2.23 -32.55
C GLU A 579 4.64 2.26 -33.88
N LYS A 580 3.32 2.50 -33.91
CA LYS A 580 2.51 2.33 -35.14
C LYS A 580 1.95 3.59 -35.80
N ASP A 581 2.02 4.74 -35.15
CA ASP A 581 1.72 6.05 -35.78
C ASP A 581 3.01 6.83 -36.18
N VAL A 582 4.18 6.21 -35.98
CA VAL A 582 5.51 6.82 -36.20
C VAL A 582 6.02 6.62 -37.64
N ILE A 583 5.46 5.67 -38.40
CA ILE A 583 6.01 5.34 -39.74
C ILE A 583 5.53 6.33 -40.82
N ALA A 584 4.31 6.87 -40.74
CA ALA A 584 3.82 7.83 -41.74
C ALA A 584 4.28 9.28 -41.49
N THR A 585 4.66 9.61 -40.26
CA THR A 585 5.02 10.98 -39.86
C THR A 585 6.55 11.23 -39.85
N SER A 586 7.37 10.17 -39.85
CA SER A 586 8.83 10.27 -39.75
C SER A 586 9.55 10.69 -41.03
N VAL A 587 8.91 10.62 -42.20
CA VAL A 587 9.54 11.04 -43.46
C VAL A 587 9.33 12.53 -43.76
N ALA A 588 8.28 13.16 -43.20
CA ALA A 588 7.98 14.58 -43.44
C ALA A 588 8.72 15.53 -42.47
N SER A 589 9.09 15.08 -41.26
CA SER A 589 9.72 15.95 -40.25
C SER A 589 11.26 16.05 -40.34
N VAL A 590 11.93 15.23 -41.16
CA VAL A 590 13.40 15.27 -41.31
C VAL A 590 13.87 16.50 -42.10
N LYS A 591 13.02 17.06 -42.97
CA LYS A 591 13.37 18.28 -43.74
C LYS A 591 13.26 19.58 -42.93
N SER A 592 12.47 19.65 -41.85
CA SER A 592 12.31 20.87 -41.06
C SER A 592 13.33 21.02 -39.91
N LYS A 593 13.95 19.91 -39.46
CA LYS A 593 14.96 19.93 -38.37
C LYS A 593 16.36 20.40 -38.78
N ARG A 594 16.68 20.42 -40.08
CA ARG A 594 17.98 20.94 -40.56
C ARG A 594 18.12 22.46 -40.35
N LYS A 595 17.00 23.21 -40.35
CA LYS A 595 16.95 24.66 -40.06
C LYS A 595 16.96 25.00 -38.56
N ALA A 596 16.69 24.02 -37.68
CA ALA A 596 16.76 24.21 -36.23
C ALA A 596 18.18 24.00 -35.68
N LEU A 597 18.99 23.17 -36.36
CA LEU A 597 20.41 22.95 -36.04
C LEU A 597 21.29 24.18 -36.30
N GLU A 598 20.98 25.02 -37.31
CA GLU A 598 21.67 26.29 -37.54
C GLU A 598 21.36 27.36 -36.46
N LYS A 599 20.25 27.23 -35.73
CA LYS A 599 19.89 28.15 -34.64
C LYS A 599 20.47 27.76 -33.27
N LEU A 600 20.99 26.54 -33.13
CA LEU A 600 21.65 26.05 -31.90
C LEU A 600 23.11 26.49 -31.78
N GLN A 601 23.75 26.90 -32.88
CA GLN A 601 25.08 27.51 -32.85
C GLN A 601 25.06 28.87 -32.12
N ILE A 602 23.97 29.63 -32.26
CA ILE A 602 23.77 30.96 -31.65
C ILE A 602 23.52 30.86 -30.13
N PHE A 603 22.98 29.73 -29.65
CA PHE A 603 22.74 29.51 -28.22
C PHE A 603 24.02 29.12 -27.47
N ASN A 604 24.98 28.48 -28.15
CA ASN A 604 26.31 28.21 -27.59
C ASN A 604 27.17 29.48 -27.47
N ASP A 605 27.01 30.46 -28.37
CA ASP A 605 27.70 31.76 -28.29
C ASP A 605 27.18 32.64 -27.13
N ILE A 606 25.95 32.42 -26.66
CA ILE A 606 25.35 33.15 -25.53
C ILE A 606 25.75 32.54 -24.18
N LEU A 607 25.96 31.22 -24.11
CA LEU A 607 26.43 30.54 -22.88
C LEU A 607 27.95 30.70 -22.64
N GLY A 608 28.73 31.03 -23.67
CA GLY A 608 30.14 31.40 -23.54
C GLY A 608 30.40 32.73 -22.82
N GLY A 609 29.35 33.54 -22.58
CA GLY A 609 29.46 34.87 -21.96
C GLY A 609 29.13 34.95 -20.47
N VAL A 610 28.77 33.83 -19.81
CA VAL A 610 28.29 33.83 -18.41
C VAL A 610 29.33 33.29 -17.40
N TYR A 611 30.46 32.79 -17.88
CA TYR A 611 31.63 32.55 -17.03
C TYR A 611 32.52 33.80 -17.07
N GLY A 612 32.43 34.60 -16.00
CA GLY A 612 33.24 35.80 -15.82
C GLY A 612 34.74 35.53 -16.01
N ASN A 613 35.38 36.47 -16.71
CA ASN A 613 36.81 36.55 -16.92
C ASN A 613 37.60 36.29 -15.63
N CYS A 614 38.21 35.12 -15.52
CA CYS A 614 39.43 34.95 -14.73
C CYS A 614 40.60 35.31 -15.64
N ALA A 615 40.91 36.61 -15.70
CA ALA A 615 42.11 37.13 -16.32
C ALA A 615 43.29 36.84 -15.38
N ASP A 616 43.83 35.61 -15.45
CA ASP A 616 45.23 35.26 -15.11
C ASP A 616 45.54 33.75 -15.25
N CYS A 617 44.63 32.94 -15.79
CA CYS A 617 44.92 31.54 -16.11
C CYS A 617 45.28 31.41 -17.60
N ASP A 618 46.54 31.69 -17.95
CA ASP A 618 47.04 31.68 -19.34
C ASP A 618 47.24 30.25 -19.93
N ASP A 619 46.68 29.21 -19.31
CA ASP A 619 46.88 27.82 -19.75
C ASP A 619 45.70 27.30 -20.59
N LYS A 620 45.56 27.87 -21.80
CA LYS A 620 44.66 27.40 -22.87
C LYS A 620 45.02 26.00 -23.43
N ARG A 621 45.81 25.17 -22.74
CA ARG A 621 46.30 23.87 -23.25
C ARG A 621 45.64 22.62 -22.68
N VAL A 622 44.72 22.71 -21.70
CA VAL A 622 44.28 21.50 -20.97
C VAL A 622 43.00 20.83 -21.50
N PHE A 623 42.23 21.47 -22.38
CA PHE A 623 41.05 20.84 -23.00
C PHE A 623 41.06 20.94 -24.52
N SER A 624 41.96 20.16 -25.14
CA SER A 624 41.66 19.57 -26.45
C SER A 624 41.47 18.06 -26.29
N ALA A 625 40.31 17.68 -25.72
CA ALA A 625 39.74 16.42 -26.16
C ALA A 625 39.53 16.57 -27.68
N SER A 626 40.02 15.62 -28.48
CA SER A 626 40.02 15.65 -29.94
C SER A 626 38.78 16.40 -30.49
N PRO A 627 38.97 17.46 -31.32
CA PRO A 627 37.87 18.17 -31.91
C PRO A 627 36.97 17.19 -32.66
N TYR A 628 35.67 17.46 -32.59
CA TYR A 628 34.58 16.78 -33.27
C TYR A 628 34.95 16.30 -34.69
N GLU A 629 35.49 15.09 -34.80
CA GLU A 629 35.58 14.34 -36.04
C GLU A 629 34.54 13.21 -35.98
N PRO A 630 33.67 13.06 -36.99
CA PRO A 630 32.73 11.96 -37.09
C PRO A 630 33.47 10.66 -37.44
N GLY A 631 34.29 10.17 -36.51
CA GLY A 631 34.96 8.88 -36.60
C GLY A 631 34.09 7.77 -36.01
N GLN A 632 33.99 6.64 -36.72
CA GLN A 632 33.50 5.37 -36.16
C GLN A 632 34.30 5.03 -34.88
N LEU A 633 33.60 4.52 -33.86
CA LEU A 633 34.26 3.89 -32.71
C LEU A 633 35.18 2.79 -33.26
N SER A 634 36.49 2.86 -32.99
CA SER A 634 37.47 1.93 -33.58
C SER A 634 37.09 0.47 -33.26
N LEU A 635 37.03 -0.39 -34.27
CA LEU A 635 36.79 -1.84 -34.15
C LEU A 635 37.94 -2.61 -33.46
N CYS A 636 38.89 -1.91 -32.82
CA CYS A 636 40.04 -2.52 -32.16
C CYS A 636 39.66 -3.09 -30.79
N PHE A 637 40.11 -4.31 -30.52
CA PHE A 637 39.96 -5.02 -29.25
C PHE A 637 40.44 -4.18 -28.05
N GLN A 638 39.62 -4.12 -26.99
CA GLN A 638 39.91 -3.42 -25.73
C GLN A 638 40.07 -4.43 -24.58
N ASN A 639 40.97 -4.15 -23.63
CA ASN A 639 41.08 -4.97 -22.41
C ASN A 639 39.96 -4.63 -21.43
N TYR A 640 39.65 -3.34 -21.30
CA TYR A 640 38.65 -2.83 -20.35
C TYR A 640 37.78 -1.77 -21.02
N VAL A 641 36.47 -1.86 -20.82
CA VAL A 641 35.53 -0.78 -21.13
C VAL A 641 34.87 -0.31 -19.84
N ILE A 642 35.04 0.96 -19.52
CA ILE A 642 34.44 1.61 -18.34
C ILE A 642 33.28 2.47 -18.83
N VAL A 643 32.10 2.31 -18.22
CA VAL A 643 30.92 3.11 -18.55
C VAL A 643 30.66 4.11 -17.43
N GLY A 644 30.73 5.41 -17.76
CA GLY A 644 30.56 6.55 -16.85
C GLY A 644 31.88 7.20 -16.44
N SER A 645 32.03 8.50 -16.68
CA SER A 645 33.25 9.28 -16.38
C SER A 645 33.23 9.99 -15.02
N GLY A 646 32.27 9.64 -14.16
CA GLY A 646 32.24 10.13 -12.77
C GLY A 646 33.45 9.66 -11.96
N ILE A 647 33.50 10.04 -10.68
CA ILE A 647 34.65 9.74 -9.80
C ILE A 647 34.98 8.24 -9.74
N THR A 648 33.98 7.36 -9.72
CA THR A 648 34.18 5.90 -9.78
C THR A 648 34.96 5.48 -11.03
N GLY A 649 34.49 5.88 -12.22
CA GLY A 649 35.08 5.46 -13.48
C GLY A 649 36.48 6.05 -13.70
N ALA A 650 36.67 7.32 -13.33
CA ALA A 650 37.98 7.98 -13.42
C ALA A 650 39.02 7.33 -12.48
N LEU A 651 38.65 7.03 -11.23
CA LEU A 651 39.55 6.36 -10.29
C LEU A 651 39.81 4.90 -10.67
N THR A 652 38.81 4.18 -11.19
CA THR A 652 39.00 2.84 -11.73
C THR A 652 40.00 2.85 -12.90
N ALA A 653 39.87 3.80 -13.84
CA ALA A 653 40.83 3.95 -14.94
C ALA A 653 42.24 4.25 -14.44
N TYR A 654 42.37 5.20 -13.49
CA TYR A 654 43.64 5.57 -12.88
C TYR A 654 44.34 4.37 -12.23
N LYS A 655 43.60 3.59 -11.44
CA LYS A 655 44.12 2.42 -10.72
C LYS A 655 44.50 1.30 -11.67
N LEU A 656 43.69 1.02 -12.68
CA LEU A 656 44.02 0.03 -13.71
C LEU A 656 45.30 0.42 -14.47
N LEU A 657 45.46 1.69 -14.85
CA LEU A 657 46.68 2.18 -15.52
C LEU A 657 47.89 2.23 -14.58
N THR A 658 47.67 2.34 -13.28
CA THR A 658 48.74 2.30 -12.27
C THR A 658 49.24 0.86 -12.08
N HIS A 659 48.33 -0.11 -12.01
CA HIS A 659 48.68 -1.53 -11.90
C HIS A 659 49.19 -2.14 -13.21
N ASN A 660 48.61 -1.73 -14.35
CA ASN A 660 48.99 -2.18 -15.68
C ASN A 660 49.09 -1.00 -16.66
N PRO A 661 50.28 -0.38 -16.80
CA PRO A 661 50.50 0.76 -17.70
C PRO A 661 50.26 0.47 -19.19
N SER A 662 50.22 -0.80 -19.59
CA SER A 662 49.97 -1.22 -20.98
C SER A 662 48.51 -1.60 -21.24
N ALA A 663 47.61 -1.44 -20.27
CA ALA A 663 46.20 -1.75 -20.43
C ALA A 663 45.53 -0.83 -21.46
N ASN A 664 44.85 -1.42 -22.44
CA ASN A 664 44.02 -0.69 -23.39
C ASN A 664 42.62 -0.45 -22.78
N ILE A 665 42.37 0.77 -22.32
CA ILE A 665 41.14 1.15 -21.61
C ILE A 665 40.36 2.17 -22.44
N THR A 666 39.10 1.87 -22.73
CA THR A 666 38.15 2.84 -23.26
C THR A 666 37.13 3.24 -22.19
N LEU A 667 36.96 4.54 -21.96
CA LEU A 667 35.96 5.10 -21.06
C LEU A 667 34.87 5.79 -21.86
N LEU A 668 33.63 5.32 -21.73
CA LEU A 668 32.46 5.83 -22.46
C LEU A 668 31.63 6.73 -21.54
N GLU A 669 31.37 7.96 -21.98
CA GLU A 669 30.54 8.94 -21.28
C GLU A 669 29.41 9.43 -22.18
N ALA A 670 28.18 9.38 -21.67
CA ALA A 670 26.98 9.73 -22.42
C ALA A 670 26.92 11.23 -22.78
N ARG A 671 27.52 12.10 -21.96
CA ARG A 671 27.54 13.56 -22.14
C ARG A 671 28.98 14.08 -22.15
N THR A 672 29.26 15.22 -21.52
CA THR A 672 30.62 15.69 -21.27
C THR A 672 31.24 15.00 -20.04
N ALA A 673 32.56 15.01 -19.95
CA ALA A 673 33.31 14.37 -18.87
C ALA A 673 32.85 14.88 -17.50
N CYS A 674 32.62 13.96 -16.56
CA CYS A 674 32.19 14.24 -15.19
C CYS A 674 30.91 15.12 -15.07
N SER A 675 30.04 15.13 -16.08
CA SER A 675 28.87 16.03 -16.12
C SER A 675 27.70 15.64 -15.22
N GLY A 676 27.70 14.42 -14.67
CA GLY A 676 26.67 13.90 -13.76
C GLY A 676 26.79 14.41 -12.33
N ALA A 677 26.16 13.70 -11.39
CA ALA A 677 26.08 14.13 -9.99
C ALA A 677 27.43 14.36 -9.30
N THR A 678 28.50 13.69 -9.72
CA THR A 678 29.86 13.94 -9.21
C THR A 678 30.32 15.37 -9.48
N GLY A 679 30.30 15.82 -10.74
CA GLY A 679 30.77 17.17 -11.09
C GLY A 679 29.86 18.28 -10.57
N ARG A 680 28.63 17.92 -10.21
CA ARG A 680 27.60 18.81 -9.66
C ARG A 680 27.47 18.74 -8.13
N ASN A 681 28.43 18.12 -7.44
CA ASN A 681 28.41 18.00 -5.97
C ASN A 681 28.83 19.32 -5.28
N GLY A 682 28.34 19.55 -4.05
CA GLY A 682 28.68 20.70 -3.21
C GLY A 682 30.13 20.79 -2.72
N GLY A 683 30.93 19.73 -2.86
CA GLY A 683 32.38 19.76 -2.63
C GLY A 683 32.85 19.34 -1.24
N HIS A 684 31.96 18.78 -0.40
CA HIS A 684 32.34 18.25 0.92
C HIS A 684 33.05 16.90 0.81
N CYS A 685 34.23 16.76 1.42
CA CYS A 685 34.95 15.51 1.56
C CYS A 685 35.25 15.27 3.06
N ARG A 686 34.39 14.51 3.73
CA ARG A 686 34.38 14.34 5.19
C ARG A 686 33.88 12.96 5.59
N ALA A 687 34.32 12.45 6.74
CA ALA A 687 33.88 11.18 7.28
C ALA A 687 32.74 11.40 8.30
N GLY A 688 31.51 11.38 7.84
CA GLY A 688 30.33 11.78 8.62
C GLY A 688 29.53 10.62 9.22
N TRP A 689 29.93 9.37 9.03
CA TRP A 689 29.10 8.20 9.39
C TRP A 689 29.03 7.89 10.86
N TYR A 690 29.83 8.53 11.71
CA TYR A 690 29.76 8.34 13.14
C TYR A 690 28.36 8.58 13.71
N VAL A 691 27.56 9.49 13.11
CA VAL A 691 26.18 9.75 13.53
C VAL A 691 25.24 8.55 13.32
N TYR A 692 25.64 7.58 12.48
CA TYR A 692 24.90 6.36 12.17
C TYR A 692 25.56 5.10 12.74
N PHE A 693 26.53 5.23 13.65
CA PHE A 693 27.28 4.08 14.15
C PHE A 693 26.39 3.03 14.84
N HIS A 694 25.50 3.46 15.75
CA HIS A 694 24.52 2.57 16.42
C HIS A 694 23.67 1.77 15.44
N LYS A 695 23.29 2.45 14.39
CA LYS A 695 22.47 1.96 13.31
C LYS A 695 23.24 0.87 12.53
N HIS A 696 24.48 1.14 12.14
CA HIS A 696 25.35 0.15 11.52
C HIS A 696 25.61 -1.07 12.42
N LEU A 697 25.78 -0.85 13.72
CA LEU A 697 25.96 -1.93 14.70
C LEU A 697 24.75 -2.87 14.75
N GLU A 698 23.54 -2.31 14.84
CA GLU A 698 22.31 -3.10 14.93
C GLU A 698 22.08 -3.93 13.66
N LYS A 699 22.31 -3.33 12.49
CA LYS A 699 21.98 -3.95 11.19
C LYS A 699 23.05 -4.90 10.65
N PHE A 700 24.33 -4.61 10.88
CA PHE A 700 25.45 -5.36 10.26
C PHE A 700 26.42 -5.97 11.28
N GLY A 701 26.26 -5.66 12.57
CA GLY A 701 27.13 -6.14 13.63
C GLY A 701 28.41 -5.32 13.78
N LYS A 702 29.16 -5.62 14.85
CA LYS A 702 30.36 -4.86 15.28
C LYS A 702 31.43 -4.78 14.19
N GLU A 703 31.74 -5.90 13.54
CA GLU A 703 32.83 -5.99 12.57
C GLU A 703 32.59 -5.12 11.33
N ASP A 704 31.44 -5.27 10.67
CA ASP A 704 31.11 -4.51 9.46
C ASP A 704 30.90 -3.02 9.77
N ALA A 705 30.34 -2.68 10.94
CA ALA A 705 30.18 -1.28 11.35
C ALA A 705 31.53 -0.57 11.52
N LEU A 706 32.53 -1.22 12.13
CA LEU A 706 33.89 -0.67 12.27
C LEU A 706 34.60 -0.58 10.91
N LYS A 707 34.45 -1.61 10.05
CA LYS A 707 34.99 -1.58 8.67
C LYS A 707 34.43 -0.42 7.87
N MET A 708 33.13 -0.17 7.95
CA MET A 708 32.47 0.93 7.25
C MET A 708 33.03 2.30 7.66
N GLU A 709 33.19 2.56 8.96
CA GLU A 709 33.73 3.84 9.42
C GLU A 709 35.20 4.03 9.04
N LYS A 710 36.00 2.97 9.21
CA LYS A 710 37.42 3.02 8.87
C LYS A 710 37.61 3.27 7.37
N LEU A 711 36.81 2.60 6.55
CA LEU A 711 36.79 2.79 5.11
C LEU A 711 36.40 4.23 4.74
N GLU A 712 35.41 4.84 5.39
CA GLU A 712 35.04 6.24 5.13
C GLU A 712 36.20 7.19 5.48
N GLU A 713 36.79 7.04 6.66
CA GLU A 713 37.89 7.87 7.17
C GLU A 713 39.13 7.81 6.26
N GLU A 714 39.60 6.60 5.95
CA GLU A 714 40.75 6.39 5.07
C GLU A 714 40.49 6.93 3.67
N SER A 715 39.26 6.77 3.17
CA SER A 715 38.93 7.22 1.83
C SER A 715 38.96 8.75 1.70
N VAL A 716 38.49 9.47 2.71
CA VAL A 716 38.54 10.93 2.74
C VAL A 716 40.00 11.42 2.71
N ALA A 717 40.87 10.77 3.49
CA ALA A 717 42.30 11.05 3.47
C ALA A 717 42.94 10.75 2.10
N ASN A 718 42.54 9.63 1.47
CA ASN A 718 43.09 9.21 0.18
C ASN A 718 42.71 10.13 -0.98
N VAL A 719 41.51 10.73 -0.99
CA VAL A 719 41.14 11.74 -2.00
C VAL A 719 42.08 12.95 -1.91
N ALA A 720 42.30 13.47 -0.69
CA ALA A 720 43.18 14.61 -0.47
C ALA A 720 44.65 14.27 -0.79
N LYS A 721 45.10 13.05 -0.43
CA LYS A 721 46.42 12.54 -0.76
C LYS A 721 46.63 12.46 -2.28
N LEU A 722 45.69 11.86 -3.01
CA LEU A 722 45.80 11.71 -4.45
C LEU A 722 45.80 13.06 -5.17
N ALA A 723 44.97 14.01 -4.73
CA ALA A 723 44.97 15.36 -5.29
C ALA A 723 46.34 16.04 -5.17
N LYS A 724 47.02 15.87 -4.01
CA LYS A 724 48.37 16.39 -3.78
C LYS A 724 49.43 15.62 -4.59
N GLU A 725 49.34 14.30 -4.65
CA GLU A 725 50.29 13.45 -5.39
C GLU A 725 50.28 13.70 -6.89
N LEU A 726 49.10 13.96 -7.46
CA LEU A 726 48.93 14.25 -8.89
C LEU A 726 49.01 15.75 -9.22
N ASP A 727 49.28 16.60 -8.22
CA ASP A 727 49.33 18.05 -8.34
C ASP A 727 48.08 18.64 -9.05
N ILE A 728 46.90 18.22 -8.58
CA ILE A 728 45.62 18.65 -9.16
C ILE A 728 45.15 19.93 -8.48
N ASP A 729 45.05 21.01 -9.25
CA ASP A 729 44.37 22.23 -8.82
C ASP A 729 42.85 22.03 -8.76
N CYS A 730 42.36 21.49 -7.64
CA CYS A 730 40.94 21.26 -7.38
C CYS A 730 40.40 22.06 -6.21
N ASP A 731 40.99 23.22 -5.88
CA ASP A 731 40.58 24.04 -4.73
C ASP A 731 40.60 23.27 -3.40
N LEU A 732 41.53 22.32 -3.25
CA LEU A 732 41.63 21.47 -2.07
C LEU A 732 41.99 22.30 -0.84
N ARG A 733 41.14 22.25 0.18
CA ARG A 733 41.38 22.87 1.49
C ARG A 733 41.19 21.84 2.59
N GLU A 734 42.19 21.71 3.43
CA GLU A 734 42.07 21.02 4.71
C GLU A 734 41.43 21.97 5.71
N LEU A 735 40.33 21.56 6.32
CA LEU A 735 39.53 22.42 7.18
C LEU A 735 38.82 21.63 8.28
N GLU A 736 38.24 22.38 9.22
CA GLU A 736 37.34 21.82 10.21
C GLU A 736 35.93 21.69 9.61
N THR A 737 35.39 20.48 9.61
CA THR A 737 33.97 20.25 9.33
C THR A 737 33.21 20.16 10.63
N VAL A 738 32.00 20.73 10.66
CA VAL A 738 31.19 20.83 11.87
C VAL A 738 29.78 20.35 11.61
N ASP A 739 29.32 19.36 12.36
CA ASP A 739 27.91 18.95 12.40
C ASP A 739 27.20 19.72 13.49
N VAL A 740 26.38 20.67 13.07
CA VAL A 740 25.56 21.51 13.94
C VAL A 740 24.17 20.92 13.99
N THR A 741 23.59 20.81 15.19
CA THR A 741 22.19 20.42 15.33
C THR A 741 21.41 21.44 16.14
N SER A 742 20.18 21.71 15.70
CA SER A 742 19.20 22.52 16.41
C SER A 742 18.19 21.68 17.19
N ASP A 743 18.26 20.35 17.09
CA ASP A 743 17.23 19.48 17.66
C ASP A 743 17.82 18.54 18.74
N PRO A 744 17.37 18.65 20.01
CA PRO A 744 17.95 17.95 21.17
C PRO A 744 18.12 16.44 21.07
N ALA A 745 17.17 15.69 20.50
CA ALA A 745 17.32 14.22 20.44
C ALA A 745 18.37 13.74 19.39
N ASP A 746 18.79 14.62 18.47
CA ASP A 746 19.83 14.32 17.45
C ASP A 746 21.15 14.54 18.16
N TRP A 747 21.22 15.59 18.96
CA TRP A 747 22.36 15.85 19.83
C TRP A 747 22.62 14.66 20.74
N GLU A 748 21.59 14.15 21.40
CA GLU A 748 21.70 12.95 22.24
C GLU A 748 22.15 11.72 21.44
N SER A 749 21.55 11.48 20.27
CA SER A 749 21.93 10.39 19.37
C SER A 749 23.38 10.49 18.89
N MET A 750 23.87 11.68 18.55
CA MET A 750 25.24 11.94 18.09
C MET A 750 26.26 11.64 19.20
N LEU A 751 26.01 12.12 20.42
CA LEU A 751 26.88 11.86 21.58
C LEU A 751 26.89 10.37 21.95
N SER A 752 25.72 9.73 21.93
CA SER A 752 25.60 8.30 22.18
C SER A 752 26.36 7.48 21.15
N ALA A 753 26.27 7.84 19.87
CA ALA A 753 26.97 7.14 18.80
C ALA A 753 28.50 7.29 18.93
N LEU A 754 29.00 8.49 19.27
CA LEU A 754 30.43 8.71 19.55
C LEU A 754 30.94 7.88 20.73
N LYS A 755 30.13 7.75 21.78
CA LYS A 755 30.48 6.93 22.95
C LYS A 755 30.56 5.45 22.57
N ALA A 756 29.54 4.93 21.89
CA ALA A 756 29.51 3.52 21.46
C ALA A 756 30.64 3.20 20.47
N ARG A 757 30.94 4.12 19.55
CA ARG A 757 32.09 4.05 18.64
C ARG A 757 33.38 3.87 19.42
N LYS A 758 33.61 4.70 20.43
CA LYS A 758 34.82 4.64 21.23
C LYS A 758 34.95 3.32 22.00
N GLU A 759 33.90 2.91 22.71
CA GLU A 759 33.91 1.68 23.52
C GLU A 759 34.15 0.42 22.66
N ILE A 760 33.44 0.29 21.53
CA ILE A 760 33.56 -0.88 20.65
C ILE A 760 34.89 -0.91 19.89
N ALA A 761 35.43 0.25 19.55
CA ALA A 761 36.76 0.37 18.95
C ALA A 761 37.86 -0.08 19.93
N GLU A 762 37.76 0.31 21.20
CA GLU A 762 38.66 -0.12 22.28
C GLU A 762 38.57 -1.63 22.52
N GLU A 763 37.35 -2.19 22.59
CA GLU A 763 37.13 -3.64 22.69
C GLU A 763 37.75 -4.43 21.54
N SER A 764 37.67 -3.90 20.31
CA SER A 764 38.10 -4.58 19.09
C SER A 764 39.56 -4.28 18.71
N GLY A 765 40.28 -3.47 19.51
CA GLY A 765 41.63 -3.01 19.20
C GLY A 765 41.73 -2.17 17.92
N THR A 766 40.63 -1.56 17.48
CA THR A 766 40.56 -0.77 16.25
C THR A 766 40.88 0.70 16.56
N THR A 767 41.81 1.29 15.82
CA THR A 767 42.19 2.70 15.97
C THR A 767 41.63 3.56 14.84
N PHE A 768 41.22 4.78 15.19
CA PHE A 768 40.78 5.83 14.28
C PHE A 768 41.69 7.05 14.45
N GLU A 769 42.16 7.63 13.35
CA GLU A 769 42.99 8.84 13.35
C GLU A 769 42.15 10.10 13.60
N MET A 770 40.90 10.10 13.12
CA MET A 770 39.98 11.22 13.21
C MET A 770 39.43 11.39 14.63
N LYS A 771 39.78 12.53 15.23
CA LYS A 771 39.28 12.97 16.54
C LYS A 771 38.06 13.87 16.38
N HIS A 772 37.06 13.64 17.23
CA HIS A 772 35.85 14.45 17.31
C HIS A 772 35.94 15.38 18.52
N LYS A 773 35.68 16.68 18.32
CA LYS A 773 35.54 17.69 19.36
C LYS A 773 34.06 18.00 19.56
N ILE A 774 33.60 17.94 20.80
CA ILE A 774 32.23 18.28 21.20
C ILE A 774 32.21 19.75 21.63
N TRP A 775 31.26 20.52 21.08
CA TRP A 775 31.05 21.93 21.40
C TRP A 775 29.86 22.08 22.33
N SER A 776 29.95 23.00 23.29
CA SER A 776 28.81 23.37 24.12
C SER A 776 27.77 24.15 23.32
N GLN A 777 26.54 24.24 23.85
CA GLN A 777 25.47 25.01 23.22
C GLN A 777 25.86 26.49 23.04
N GLU A 778 26.47 27.09 24.06
CA GLU A 778 26.89 28.50 24.04
C GLU A 778 27.98 28.74 23.00
N GLU A 779 29.03 27.92 22.99
CA GLU A 779 30.08 27.99 21.97
C GLU A 779 29.50 27.82 20.56
N THR A 780 28.57 26.88 20.38
CA THR A 780 27.95 26.62 19.08
C THR A 780 27.15 27.82 18.58
N ARG A 781 26.31 28.42 19.43
CA ARG A 781 25.48 29.59 19.07
C ARG A 781 26.32 30.82 18.77
N ASN A 782 27.33 31.06 19.61
CA ASN A 782 28.14 32.26 19.52
C ASN A 782 29.19 32.16 18.41
N GLU A 783 29.91 31.05 18.29
CA GLU A 783 31.00 30.92 17.30
C GLU A 783 30.54 30.53 15.90
N LEU A 784 29.44 29.78 15.78
CA LEU A 784 28.89 29.37 14.47
C LEU A 784 27.72 30.24 14.00
N LEU A 785 27.27 31.19 14.83
CA LEU A 785 26.18 32.12 14.53
C LEU A 785 24.84 31.44 14.20
N VAL A 786 24.60 30.25 14.77
CA VAL A 786 23.35 29.48 14.60
C VAL A 786 22.53 29.60 15.90
N PRO A 787 21.56 30.53 16.00
CA PRO A 787 20.91 30.87 17.28
C PRO A 787 20.17 29.69 17.91
N GLU A 788 19.55 28.86 17.06
CA GLU A 788 18.75 27.71 17.49
C GLU A 788 19.58 26.45 17.75
N ALA A 789 20.91 26.51 17.64
CA ALA A 789 21.75 25.34 17.87
C ALA A 789 21.69 24.85 19.33
N VAL A 790 21.71 23.53 19.50
CA VAL A 790 21.78 22.87 20.81
C VAL A 790 23.16 22.28 21.09
N GLY A 791 23.96 22.06 20.05
CA GLY A 791 25.34 21.62 20.13
C GLY A 791 25.94 21.34 18.76
N ALA A 792 27.25 21.12 18.72
CA ALA A 792 27.95 20.74 17.51
C ALA A 792 29.10 19.76 17.77
N VAL A 793 29.41 18.94 16.77
CA VAL A 793 30.61 18.10 16.76
C VAL A 793 31.49 18.51 15.60
N SER A 794 32.76 18.81 15.86
CA SER A 794 33.74 19.13 14.82
C SER A 794 34.82 18.08 14.69
N PHE A 795 35.33 17.93 13.47
CA PHE A 795 36.39 16.99 13.12
C PHE A 795 37.09 17.43 11.84
N ARG A 796 38.19 16.75 11.50
CA ARG A 796 38.97 17.08 10.29
C ARG A 796 38.20 16.68 9.04
N GLY A 797 38.16 17.57 8.05
CA GLY A 797 37.60 17.30 6.73
C GLY A 797 38.32 18.07 5.64
N TYR A 798 37.84 17.91 4.41
CA TYR A 798 38.33 18.63 3.25
C TYR A 798 37.17 19.23 2.46
N ALA A 799 37.44 20.33 1.78
CA ALA A 799 36.60 20.84 0.71
C ALA A 799 37.41 20.93 -0.58
N LEU A 800 36.79 20.60 -1.71
CA LEU A 800 37.40 20.68 -3.03
C LEU A 800 36.33 20.82 -4.11
N SER A 801 36.72 21.19 -5.32
CA SER A 801 35.88 21.13 -6.52
C SER A 801 35.90 19.71 -7.11
N PRO A 802 34.81 18.94 -7.00
CA PRO A 802 34.81 17.54 -7.43
C PRO A 802 35.01 17.40 -8.94
N TYR A 803 34.46 18.34 -9.71
CA TYR A 803 34.66 18.40 -11.15
C TYR A 803 36.14 18.60 -11.51
N LYS A 804 36.82 19.59 -10.91
CA LYS A 804 38.26 19.82 -11.15
C LYS A 804 39.10 18.61 -10.75
N PHE A 805 38.80 18.00 -9.60
CA PHE A 805 39.49 16.79 -9.12
C PHE A 805 39.39 15.65 -10.13
N VAL A 806 38.17 15.28 -10.54
CA VAL A 806 37.95 14.17 -11.48
C VAL A 806 38.53 14.47 -12.86
N CYS A 807 38.37 15.70 -13.36
CA CYS A 807 38.99 16.12 -14.61
C CYS A 807 40.52 16.08 -14.56
N GLY A 808 41.13 16.42 -13.41
CA GLY A 808 42.57 16.27 -13.18
C GLY A 808 43.02 14.81 -13.24
N VAL A 809 42.30 13.91 -12.58
CA VAL A 809 42.54 12.46 -12.64
C VAL A 809 42.40 11.94 -14.07
N LEU A 810 41.33 12.31 -14.79
CA LEU A 810 41.13 11.92 -16.19
C LEU A 810 42.26 12.46 -17.09
N SER A 811 42.67 13.71 -16.89
CA SER A 811 43.80 14.32 -17.63
C SER A 811 45.10 13.54 -17.42
N HIS A 812 45.34 13.08 -16.20
CA HIS A 812 46.48 12.21 -15.91
C HIS A 812 46.36 10.85 -16.62
N CYS A 813 45.16 10.25 -16.65
CA CYS A 813 44.91 8.98 -17.34
C CYS A 813 45.05 9.11 -18.87
N LEU A 814 44.60 10.22 -19.46
CA LEU A 814 44.75 10.51 -20.89
C LEU A 814 46.23 10.54 -21.30
N LYS A 815 47.09 11.17 -20.49
CA LYS A 815 48.56 11.18 -20.71
C LYS A 815 49.17 9.77 -20.65
N LYS A 816 48.49 8.82 -19.99
CA LYS A 816 48.89 7.41 -19.86
C LYS A 816 48.20 6.49 -20.88
N GLY A 817 47.48 7.03 -21.86
CA GLY A 817 46.88 6.26 -22.95
C GLY A 817 45.41 5.85 -22.75
N LEU A 818 44.69 6.43 -21.77
CA LEU A 818 43.24 6.26 -21.67
C LEU A 818 42.55 6.79 -22.93
N ASN A 819 41.62 6.00 -23.49
CA ASN A 819 40.74 6.45 -24.56
C ASN A 819 39.40 6.94 -23.98
N LEU A 820 39.26 8.25 -23.76
CA LEU A 820 38.02 8.86 -23.27
C LEU A 820 37.11 9.28 -24.43
N GLN A 821 35.89 8.75 -24.46
CA GLN A 821 34.88 9.04 -25.49
C GLN A 821 33.65 9.67 -24.84
N THR A 822 33.54 11.00 -24.95
CA THR A 822 32.37 11.77 -24.51
C THR A 822 31.26 11.77 -25.56
N ASN A 823 30.05 12.18 -25.19
CA ASN A 823 28.85 12.19 -26.04
C ASN A 823 28.58 10.84 -26.72
N THR A 824 28.92 9.76 -26.02
CA THR A 824 28.88 8.37 -26.51
C THR A 824 28.07 7.52 -25.53
N PRO A 825 26.73 7.64 -25.52
CA PRO A 825 25.89 6.85 -24.63
C PRO A 825 25.94 5.38 -25.00
N VAL A 826 26.14 4.52 -24.00
CA VAL A 826 25.93 3.07 -24.14
C VAL A 826 24.43 2.81 -24.09
N LEU A 827 23.91 2.14 -25.12
CA LEU A 827 22.49 1.83 -25.25
C LEU A 827 22.17 0.41 -24.77
N GLU A 828 23.11 -0.52 -24.96
CA GLU A 828 22.95 -1.94 -24.65
C GLU A 828 24.29 -2.59 -24.37
N ILE A 829 24.29 -3.61 -23.50
CA ILE A 829 25.44 -4.46 -23.19
C ILE A 829 24.98 -5.91 -23.32
N SER A 830 25.67 -6.69 -24.13
CA SER A 830 25.33 -8.08 -24.42
C SER A 830 26.58 -8.97 -24.44
N PRO A 831 26.45 -10.28 -24.19
CA PRO A 831 27.53 -11.23 -24.45
C PRO A 831 27.94 -11.17 -25.93
N SER A 832 29.25 -11.22 -26.20
CA SER A 832 29.78 -11.25 -27.56
C SER A 832 29.39 -12.56 -28.27
N SER A 833 28.95 -12.46 -29.53
CA SER A 833 28.62 -13.61 -30.37
C SER A 833 29.85 -14.28 -31.02
N ASN A 834 31.03 -13.66 -30.93
CA ASN A 834 32.29 -14.23 -31.40
C ASN A 834 32.85 -15.23 -30.39
N SER A 835 33.19 -16.43 -30.86
CA SER A 835 33.76 -17.54 -30.07
C SER A 835 35.24 -17.36 -29.67
N ASP A 836 35.83 -16.18 -29.90
CA ASP A 836 37.21 -15.89 -29.47
C ASP A 836 37.25 -15.63 -27.97
N SER A 837 38.12 -16.34 -27.24
CA SER A 837 38.24 -16.31 -25.77
C SER A 837 38.50 -14.92 -25.18
N ASN A 838 38.95 -13.98 -26.01
CA ASN A 838 39.34 -12.64 -25.58
C ASN A 838 38.17 -11.63 -25.62
N THR A 839 37.10 -11.87 -26.39
CA THR A 839 35.95 -10.96 -26.49
C THR A 839 34.71 -11.54 -25.82
N LYS A 840 34.48 -11.20 -24.55
CA LYS A 840 33.33 -11.70 -23.77
C LYS A 840 32.09 -10.83 -23.90
N TRP A 841 32.28 -9.53 -24.07
CA TRP A 841 31.21 -8.53 -24.03
C TRP A 841 31.21 -7.63 -25.25
N GLN A 842 30.01 -7.23 -25.66
CA GLN A 842 29.73 -6.29 -26.73
C GLN A 842 28.91 -5.12 -26.17
N LEU A 843 29.29 -3.88 -26.52
CA LEU A 843 28.59 -2.66 -26.11
C LEU A 843 28.16 -1.87 -27.34
N THR A 844 26.86 -1.57 -27.43
CA THR A 844 26.25 -0.85 -28.55
C THR A 844 26.12 0.64 -28.23
N THR A 845 26.62 1.49 -29.13
CA THR A 845 26.51 2.96 -29.03
C THR A 845 26.06 3.57 -30.36
N PRO A 846 25.55 4.81 -30.39
CA PRO A 846 25.25 5.51 -31.65
C PRO A 846 26.45 5.71 -32.57
N ARG A 847 27.68 5.61 -32.05
CA ARG A 847 28.94 5.80 -32.80
C ARG A 847 29.54 4.49 -33.30
N GLY A 848 28.85 3.37 -33.07
CA GLY A 848 29.32 2.03 -33.39
C GLY A 848 29.40 1.13 -32.16
N THR A 849 29.85 -0.10 -32.39
CA THR A 849 29.91 -1.15 -31.38
C THR A 849 31.37 -1.42 -31.00
N THR A 850 31.62 -1.69 -29.72
CA THR A 850 32.95 -2.12 -29.21
C THR A 850 32.84 -3.45 -28.47
N THR A 851 33.94 -4.20 -28.45
CA THR A 851 34.03 -5.51 -27.77
C THR A 851 35.19 -5.54 -26.79
N THR A 852 35.00 -6.23 -25.66
CA THR A 852 35.99 -6.28 -24.57
C THR A 852 35.89 -7.59 -23.79
N SER A 853 36.96 -7.96 -23.08
CA SER A 853 36.93 -9.03 -22.09
C SER A 853 36.25 -8.58 -20.78
N THR A 854 36.41 -7.31 -20.41
CA THR A 854 35.99 -6.79 -19.11
C THR A 854 35.21 -5.49 -19.27
N VAL A 855 34.02 -5.42 -18.66
CA VAL A 855 33.15 -4.24 -18.60
C VAL A 855 33.01 -3.80 -17.15
N ILE A 856 33.13 -2.50 -16.89
CA ILE A 856 32.92 -1.93 -15.56
C ILE A 856 31.81 -0.86 -15.62
N LEU A 857 30.71 -1.11 -14.93
CA LEU A 857 29.59 -0.17 -14.78
C LEU A 857 29.84 0.78 -13.61
N ALA A 858 30.23 2.01 -13.92
CA ALA A 858 30.51 3.09 -13.00
C ALA A 858 29.45 4.22 -13.10
N THR A 859 28.25 3.87 -13.56
CA THR A 859 27.14 4.79 -13.87
C THR A 859 26.27 5.17 -12.68
N ASN A 860 26.58 4.69 -11.48
CA ASN A 860 25.84 4.94 -10.24
C ASN A 860 24.31 4.77 -10.39
N ALA A 861 23.55 5.87 -10.41
CA ALA A 861 22.10 5.89 -10.51
C ALA A 861 21.58 5.30 -11.83
N TYR A 862 22.34 5.44 -12.92
CA TYR A 862 21.95 5.01 -14.27
C TYR A 862 22.25 3.53 -14.56
N THR A 863 22.86 2.83 -13.61
CA THR A 863 23.24 1.42 -13.74
C THR A 863 22.06 0.49 -14.07
N PRO A 864 20.85 0.66 -13.48
CA PRO A 864 19.70 -0.17 -13.83
C PRO A 864 19.27 -0.13 -15.30
N SER A 865 19.54 0.97 -16.01
CA SER A 865 19.25 1.09 -17.43
C SER A 865 20.17 0.20 -18.29
N LEU A 866 21.33 -0.20 -17.77
CA LEU A 866 22.30 -1.06 -18.44
C LEU A 866 22.35 -2.47 -17.84
N TYR A 867 21.86 -2.64 -16.61
CA TYR A 867 21.81 -3.90 -15.89
C TYR A 867 20.51 -4.01 -15.11
N THR A 868 19.47 -4.53 -15.77
CA THR A 868 18.09 -4.60 -15.28
C THR A 868 17.88 -5.33 -13.95
N PRO A 869 18.69 -6.33 -13.54
CA PRO A 869 18.53 -6.94 -12.21
C PRO A 869 18.68 -5.94 -11.04
N LEU A 870 19.30 -4.78 -11.26
CA LEU A 870 19.38 -3.71 -10.26
C LEU A 870 18.22 -2.71 -10.30
N SER A 871 17.23 -2.85 -11.19
CA SER A 871 16.08 -1.91 -11.33
C SER A 871 15.22 -1.78 -10.09
N ASN A 872 15.05 -2.86 -9.32
CA ASN A 872 14.34 -2.83 -8.05
C ASN A 872 15.26 -2.53 -6.86
N PHE A 873 16.58 -2.46 -7.08
CA PHE A 873 17.56 -2.31 -6.03
C PHE A 873 18.16 -0.90 -5.95
N ILE A 874 18.49 -0.27 -7.08
CA ILE A 874 18.98 1.12 -7.16
C ILE A 874 17.87 2.02 -7.71
N THR A 875 17.41 2.95 -6.87
CA THR A 875 16.45 4.00 -7.24
C THR A 875 17.20 5.30 -7.60
N PRO A 876 17.09 5.79 -8.85
CA PRO A 876 17.64 7.09 -9.20
C PRO A 876 16.87 8.20 -8.49
N THR A 877 17.59 9.13 -7.87
CA THR A 877 17.01 10.19 -7.05
C THR A 877 17.68 11.50 -7.35
N ARG A 878 16.90 12.53 -7.69
CA ARG A 878 17.43 13.87 -7.96
C ARG A 878 17.71 14.62 -6.67
N ALA A 879 18.86 15.27 -6.67
CA ALA A 879 19.32 16.16 -5.63
C ALA A 879 19.53 17.56 -6.22
N GLN A 880 19.36 18.60 -5.40
CA GLN A 880 19.44 20.00 -5.84
C GLN A 880 20.33 20.83 -4.93
N ILE A 881 21.01 21.80 -5.53
CA ILE A 881 21.95 22.70 -4.90
C ILE A 881 21.68 24.14 -5.36
N SER A 882 21.93 25.11 -4.48
CA SER A 882 21.94 26.54 -4.78
C SER A 882 23.28 27.14 -4.36
N ALA A 883 23.88 27.93 -5.25
CA ALA A 883 24.96 28.85 -4.89
C ALA A 883 24.35 30.24 -4.63
N VAL A 884 24.75 30.87 -3.53
CA VAL A 884 24.26 32.17 -3.10
C VAL A 884 25.41 33.06 -2.65
N HIS A 885 25.25 34.38 -2.83
CA HIS A 885 26.07 35.35 -2.13
C HIS A 885 25.62 35.45 -0.67
N PRO A 886 26.56 35.49 0.30
CA PRO A 886 26.21 35.73 1.69
C PRO A 886 25.55 37.10 1.87
N GLY A 887 24.65 37.21 2.82
CA GLY A 887 24.05 38.51 3.16
C GLY A 887 25.05 39.48 3.80
N SER A 888 24.83 40.78 3.66
CA SER A 888 25.78 41.81 4.12
C SER A 888 26.08 41.72 5.61
N LYS A 889 25.10 41.34 6.44
CA LYS A 889 25.28 41.25 7.88
C LYS A 889 26.25 40.13 8.27
N ILE A 890 26.15 38.96 7.62
CA ILE A 890 27.05 37.85 7.94
C ILE A 890 28.46 38.15 7.48
N ILE A 891 28.62 38.85 6.35
CA ILE A 891 29.92 39.33 5.86
C ILE A 891 30.55 40.32 6.84
N SER A 892 29.76 41.25 7.38
CA SER A 892 30.23 42.28 8.31
C SER A 892 30.52 41.77 9.74
N ASN A 893 30.10 40.54 10.06
CA ASN A 893 30.27 39.97 11.39
C ASN A 893 31.76 39.60 11.63
N PRO A 894 32.37 39.98 12.77
CA PRO A 894 33.76 39.63 13.08
C PRO A 894 34.08 38.13 13.03
N LEU A 895 33.08 37.26 13.23
CA LEU A 895 33.23 35.80 13.21
C LEU A 895 33.09 35.19 11.80
N CYS A 896 32.77 35.99 10.78
CA CYS A 896 32.58 35.55 9.40
C CYS A 896 33.77 34.73 8.86
N ALA A 897 34.99 35.25 9.01
CA ALA A 897 36.19 34.58 8.52
C ALA A 897 36.38 33.20 9.15
N SER A 898 36.10 33.09 10.46
CA SER A 898 36.15 31.83 11.21
C SER A 898 35.06 30.85 10.74
N LEU A 899 33.84 31.33 10.54
CA LEU A 899 32.72 30.53 10.03
C LEU A 899 33.00 30.01 8.61
N PHE A 900 33.49 30.88 7.71
CA PHE A 900 33.71 30.56 6.30
C PHE A 900 35.00 29.76 6.03
N ALA A 901 35.86 29.61 7.05
CA ALA A 901 36.96 28.65 7.03
C ALA A 901 36.49 27.20 7.23
N ARG A 902 35.22 26.98 7.61
CA ARG A 902 34.63 25.67 7.93
C ARG A 902 33.64 25.21 6.88
N THR A 903 33.27 23.94 6.97
CA THR A 903 32.09 23.39 6.28
C THR A 903 31.08 22.88 7.29
N LEU A 904 29.80 23.10 7.06
CA LEU A 904 28.76 22.75 8.03
C LEU A 904 27.85 21.65 7.50
N GLY A 905 27.64 20.61 8.31
CA GLY A 905 26.43 19.79 8.26
C GLY A 905 25.37 20.45 9.13
N LEU A 906 24.26 20.85 8.54
CA LEU A 906 23.21 21.62 9.18
C LEU A 906 22.02 20.71 9.49
N THR A 907 22.10 20.09 10.66
CA THR A 907 21.15 19.09 11.16
C THR A 907 19.87 19.77 11.63
N SER A 908 18.81 19.70 10.81
CA SER A 908 17.45 20.07 11.19
C SER A 908 16.48 18.92 10.86
N SER A 909 15.29 18.96 11.46
CA SER A 909 14.24 17.94 11.35
C SER A 909 13.75 17.66 9.91
N LEU A 910 14.12 18.49 8.92
CA LEU A 910 13.49 18.50 7.60
C LEU A 910 14.33 18.02 6.41
N SER A 911 15.66 17.96 6.44
CA SER A 911 16.32 18.08 5.12
C SER A 911 17.78 17.63 4.94
N GLY A 912 18.53 17.30 6.00
CA GLY A 912 19.96 16.98 5.88
C GLY A 912 20.73 18.05 5.12
N ASP A 913 20.58 19.29 5.54
CA ASP A 913 21.20 20.38 4.81
C ASP A 913 22.68 20.47 5.09
N TYR A 914 23.40 21.12 4.19
CA TYR A 914 24.80 21.44 4.39
C TYR A 914 25.14 22.77 3.74
N MET A 915 26.23 23.33 4.23
CA MET A 915 26.82 24.57 3.75
C MET A 915 28.30 24.36 3.48
N GLN A 916 28.72 24.72 2.27
CA GLN A 916 30.12 24.81 1.88
C GLN A 916 30.40 26.21 1.36
N VAL A 917 31.52 26.80 1.77
CA VAL A 917 31.96 28.10 1.23
C VAL A 917 33.00 27.87 0.16
N ARG A 918 32.80 28.44 -1.03
CA ARG A 918 33.83 28.58 -2.06
C ARG A 918 34.50 29.93 -1.89
N GLN A 919 35.81 29.91 -1.71
CA GLN A 919 36.62 31.11 -1.58
C GLN A 919 37.16 31.47 -2.98
N PHE A 920 36.51 32.42 -3.64
CA PHE A 920 37.06 33.07 -4.83
C PHE A 920 37.86 34.31 -4.44
N SER A 921 38.77 34.74 -5.31
CA SER A 921 39.64 35.90 -5.08
C SER A 921 38.90 37.24 -4.95
N THR A 922 37.63 37.31 -5.35
CA THR A 922 36.84 38.55 -5.43
C THR A 922 35.66 38.61 -4.46
N SER A 923 35.03 37.49 -4.10
CA SER A 923 33.92 37.43 -3.12
C SER A 923 33.65 35.98 -2.67
N PRO A 924 33.29 35.72 -1.40
CA PRO A 924 32.89 34.38 -0.96
C PRO A 924 31.52 33.99 -1.54
N GLU A 925 31.41 32.75 -2.02
CA GLU A 925 30.14 32.15 -2.44
C GLU A 925 29.78 30.98 -1.53
N ILE A 926 28.50 30.83 -1.21
CA ILE A 926 28.02 29.77 -0.35
C ILE A 926 27.19 28.79 -1.17
N VAL A 927 27.58 27.52 -1.09
CA VAL A 927 26.86 26.41 -1.70
C VAL A 927 26.00 25.74 -0.63
N PHE A 928 24.69 25.82 -0.82
CA PHE A 928 23.68 25.17 -0.01
C PHE A 928 23.10 23.97 -0.75
N GLY A 929 23.03 22.82 -0.08
CA GLY A 929 22.33 21.65 -0.59
C GLY A 929 21.56 20.94 0.50
N GLY A 930 20.54 20.18 0.08
CA GLY A 930 19.58 19.53 0.97
C GLY A 930 18.16 19.79 0.50
N GLY A 931 17.22 20.00 1.44
CA GLY A 931 15.80 20.28 1.15
C GLY A 931 15.02 19.16 0.45
N ARG A 932 15.64 18.03 0.12
CA ARG A 932 15.09 17.00 -0.80
C ARG A 932 13.70 16.48 -0.40
N ARG A 933 13.41 16.38 0.90
CA ARG A 933 12.11 15.92 1.42
C ARG A 933 10.94 16.81 1.01
N LEU A 934 11.23 18.05 0.60
CA LEU A 934 10.25 19.03 0.15
C LEU A 934 9.86 18.86 -1.33
N GLY A 935 10.65 18.08 -2.09
CA GLY A 935 10.40 17.83 -3.50
C GLY A 935 9.23 16.88 -3.76
N ILE A 936 8.90 16.71 -5.04
CA ILE A 936 7.78 15.90 -5.52
C ILE A 936 7.89 14.46 -5.01
N GLY A 937 6.77 13.88 -4.60
CA GLY A 937 6.73 12.51 -4.04
C GLY A 937 7.48 12.35 -2.70
N GLY A 938 7.84 13.46 -2.03
CA GLY A 938 8.54 13.45 -0.74
C GLY A 938 10.03 13.13 -0.82
N GLY A 939 10.66 13.26 -2.00
CA GLY A 939 12.09 12.97 -2.11
C GLY A 939 12.71 12.91 -3.51
N GLU A 940 12.06 13.36 -4.58
CA GLU A 940 12.64 13.42 -5.93
C GLU A 940 13.16 12.06 -6.46
N GLN A 941 12.44 10.97 -6.16
CA GLN A 941 12.81 9.60 -6.53
C GLN A 941 12.27 9.19 -7.91
N HIS A 942 12.89 8.19 -8.52
CA HIS A 942 12.55 7.63 -9.84
C HIS A 942 12.68 8.62 -10.99
N THR A 943 13.57 9.61 -10.85
CA THR A 943 13.89 10.55 -11.92
C THR A 943 15.37 10.47 -12.31
N MET A 944 15.60 10.47 -13.62
CA MET A 944 16.90 10.57 -14.27
C MET A 944 17.11 11.94 -14.92
N ASP A 945 16.12 12.83 -14.83
CA ASP A 945 16.16 14.15 -15.44
C ASP A 945 16.83 15.16 -14.51
N ASP A 946 18.12 15.42 -14.78
CA ASP A 946 18.92 16.45 -14.10
C ASP A 946 18.98 17.78 -14.86
N SER A 947 18.03 18.02 -15.79
CA SER A 947 17.90 19.31 -16.50
C SER A 947 16.95 20.30 -15.81
N THR A 948 16.12 19.80 -14.88
CA THR A 948 15.11 20.59 -14.19
C THR A 948 15.40 20.70 -12.69
N VAL A 949 14.85 21.75 -12.07
CA VAL A 949 14.89 22.04 -10.62
C VAL A 949 13.48 21.95 -10.06
N ASP A 950 13.31 21.43 -8.84
CA ASP A 950 12.02 21.44 -8.15
C ASP A 950 11.75 22.82 -7.53
N PRO A 951 10.57 23.44 -7.76
CA PRO A 951 10.26 24.77 -7.26
C PRO A 951 10.24 24.92 -5.73
N LYS A 952 9.89 23.86 -4.97
CA LYS A 952 9.83 23.92 -3.50
C LYS A 952 11.21 23.80 -2.90
N ILE A 953 12.02 22.86 -3.39
CA ILE A 953 13.43 22.74 -2.98
C ILE A 953 14.20 24.01 -3.35
N LYS A 954 13.91 24.57 -4.52
CA LYS A 954 14.43 25.87 -4.96
C LYS A 954 14.12 26.96 -3.95
N GLU A 955 12.85 27.17 -3.62
CA GLU A 955 12.45 28.20 -2.65
C GLU A 955 13.10 27.98 -1.27
N TYR A 956 13.20 26.73 -0.84
CA TYR A 956 13.84 26.37 0.42
C TYR A 956 15.33 26.72 0.47
N LEU A 957 16.10 26.29 -0.52
CA LEU A 957 17.56 26.51 -0.56
C LEU A 957 17.92 28.00 -0.62
N ARG A 958 17.08 28.82 -1.26
CA ARG A 958 17.25 30.29 -1.30
C ARG A 958 17.11 30.94 0.07
N LYS A 959 16.27 30.39 0.95
CA LYS A 959 15.99 30.93 2.30
C LYS A 959 16.87 30.29 3.37
N MET A 960 17.77 29.38 3.00
CA MET A 960 18.50 28.56 3.96
C MET A 960 19.43 29.40 4.85
N GLY A 961 20.08 30.43 4.29
CA GLY A 961 20.90 31.37 5.05
C GLY A 961 20.12 32.07 6.16
N THR A 962 18.97 32.66 5.84
CA THR A 962 18.08 33.27 6.85
C THR A 962 17.50 32.25 7.82
N THR A 963 17.28 31.00 7.38
CA THR A 963 16.68 29.95 8.22
C THR A 963 17.61 29.49 9.33
N TYR A 964 18.90 29.29 9.03
CA TYR A 964 19.85 28.78 10.01
C TYR A 964 20.56 29.87 10.81
N PHE A 965 20.89 31.01 10.18
CA PHE A 965 21.62 32.08 10.85
C PHE A 965 20.68 33.17 11.40
N GLY A 966 19.42 33.22 10.97
CA GLY A 966 18.46 34.27 11.33
C GLY A 966 18.66 35.57 10.56
N GLU A 967 17.62 36.41 10.46
CA GLU A 967 17.72 37.72 9.78
C GLU A 967 18.70 38.69 10.47
N GLU A 968 18.97 38.48 11.76
CA GLU A 968 19.89 39.30 12.54
C GLU A 968 21.35 39.05 12.14
N ASN A 969 21.74 37.79 11.95
CA ASN A 969 23.10 37.45 11.53
C ASN A 969 23.25 37.41 10.01
N TRP A 970 22.26 36.90 9.26
CA TRP A 970 22.35 36.77 7.80
C TRP A 970 22.12 38.09 7.07
N GLY A 971 21.10 38.85 7.46
CA GLY A 971 20.56 39.97 6.69
C GLY A 971 19.32 39.58 5.87
N ARG A 972 18.70 40.57 5.21
CA ARG A 972 17.56 40.34 4.29
C ARG A 972 17.98 40.32 2.82
N ASP A 973 19.26 40.55 2.60
CA ASP A 973 19.98 40.60 1.35
C ASP A 973 20.82 39.32 1.18
N GLY A 974 21.09 38.96 -0.08
CA GLY A 974 21.72 37.69 -0.43
C GLY A 974 21.11 37.17 -1.73
N ASP A 975 21.90 37.20 -2.80
CA ASP A 975 21.42 36.89 -4.14
C ASP A 975 21.78 35.46 -4.56
N VAL A 976 20.86 34.84 -5.27
CA VAL A 976 21.04 33.49 -5.81
C VAL A 976 21.84 33.59 -7.09
N ILE A 977 23.00 32.95 -7.11
CA ILE A 977 23.93 32.97 -8.25
C ILE A 977 23.46 31.97 -9.30
N MET A 978 23.31 30.71 -8.88
CA MET A 978 22.90 29.61 -9.76
C MET A 978 22.34 28.45 -8.96
N GLU A 979 21.51 27.64 -9.62
CA GLU A 979 20.86 26.47 -9.07
C GLU A 979 20.98 25.32 -10.06
N TRP A 980 21.25 24.11 -9.56
CA TRP A 980 21.43 22.96 -10.42
C TRP A 980 21.07 21.65 -9.71
N THR A 981 20.92 20.58 -10.49
CA THR A 981 20.56 19.26 -9.98
C THR A 981 21.51 18.16 -10.43
N GLY A 982 21.51 17.04 -9.71
CA GLY A 982 22.24 15.82 -10.06
C GLY A 982 21.55 14.56 -9.56
N ILE A 983 21.65 13.45 -10.31
CA ILE A 983 21.01 12.18 -9.98
C ILE A 983 21.93 11.26 -9.17
N GLN A 984 21.45 10.81 -8.00
CA GLN A 984 22.11 9.91 -7.07
C GLN A 984 21.45 8.52 -7.12
N GLY A 985 22.23 7.45 -6.91
CA GLY A 985 21.72 6.08 -6.89
C GLY A 985 21.41 5.64 -5.46
N TYR A 986 20.14 5.61 -5.07
CA TYR A 986 19.72 5.14 -3.75
C TYR A 986 19.43 3.65 -3.77
N THR A 987 20.26 2.86 -3.08
CA THR A 987 19.97 1.44 -2.88
C THR A 987 18.87 1.23 -1.83
N VAL A 988 18.14 0.12 -1.93
CA VAL A 988 17.03 -0.23 -1.01
C VAL A 988 17.49 -0.21 0.44
N ASP A 989 18.59 -0.89 0.73
CA ASP A 989 19.14 -0.89 2.07
C ASP A 989 19.90 0.38 2.41
N ARG A 990 20.35 1.13 1.39
CA ARG A 990 21.26 2.28 1.39
C ARG A 990 22.74 1.92 1.58
N GLN A 991 23.24 0.80 1.09
CA GLN A 991 24.70 0.57 0.97
C GLN A 991 25.11 0.59 -0.51
N PRO A 992 26.36 0.91 -0.87
CA PRO A 992 26.84 0.70 -2.23
C PRO A 992 26.78 -0.78 -2.65
N VAL A 993 26.89 -1.03 -3.95
CA VAL A 993 27.00 -2.38 -4.52
C VAL A 993 28.24 -2.49 -5.39
N ILE A 994 29.06 -3.49 -5.05
CA ILE A 994 30.40 -3.69 -5.58
C ILE A 994 30.60 -5.18 -5.84
N GLY A 995 30.94 -5.56 -7.08
CA GLY A 995 31.28 -6.95 -7.40
C GLY A 995 31.02 -7.34 -8.85
N GLU A 996 31.30 -8.60 -9.16
CA GLU A 996 31.04 -9.20 -10.47
C GLU A 996 29.56 -9.58 -10.62
N ALA A 997 28.97 -9.22 -11.75
CA ALA A 997 27.57 -9.43 -12.08
C ALA A 997 27.36 -10.70 -12.92
N PRO A 998 26.42 -11.59 -12.55
CA PRO A 998 26.15 -12.82 -13.26
C PRO A 998 25.22 -12.55 -14.46
N LEU A 999 25.81 -12.33 -15.64
CA LEU A 999 25.10 -12.39 -16.92
C LEU A 999 25.84 -13.39 -17.83
N GLY A 1000 25.40 -14.65 -17.83
CA GLY A 1000 25.97 -15.73 -18.65
C GLY A 1000 27.15 -16.49 -18.03
N ASP A 1001 27.59 -17.57 -18.70
CA ASP A 1001 28.54 -18.57 -18.19
C ASP A 1001 30.03 -18.12 -18.21
N GLY A 1002 30.31 -16.83 -18.45
CA GLY A 1002 31.66 -16.36 -18.84
C GLY A 1002 32.35 -15.32 -17.95
N GLY A 1003 31.66 -14.69 -16.99
CA GLY A 1003 32.22 -13.60 -16.15
C GLY A 1003 32.66 -12.34 -16.93
N GLY A 1004 33.27 -11.37 -16.25
CA GLY A 1004 33.87 -10.17 -16.83
C GLY A 1004 33.02 -8.90 -16.80
N LEU A 1005 31.82 -8.91 -16.21
CA LEU A 1005 31.00 -7.71 -15.99
C LEU A 1005 31.05 -7.29 -14.52
N TRP A 1006 31.56 -6.09 -14.24
CA TRP A 1006 31.77 -5.59 -12.88
C TRP A 1006 30.91 -4.37 -12.62
N ILE A 1007 30.34 -4.27 -11.41
CA ILE A 1007 29.48 -3.17 -11.00
C ILE A 1007 30.09 -2.45 -9.81
N CYS A 1008 30.10 -1.11 -9.88
CA CYS A 1008 30.46 -0.21 -8.79
C CYS A 1008 29.45 0.94 -8.78
N ALA A 1009 28.35 0.77 -8.05
CA ALA A 1009 27.20 1.66 -8.15
C ALA A 1009 26.40 1.74 -6.85
N GLY A 1010 25.31 2.50 -6.86
CA GLY A 1010 24.42 2.63 -5.70
C GLY A 1010 25.01 3.51 -4.60
N PHE A 1011 25.86 4.47 -4.96
CA PHE A 1011 26.36 5.51 -4.06
C PHE A 1011 25.28 6.59 -3.89
N HIS A 1012 24.66 6.57 -2.72
CA HIS A 1012 23.61 7.50 -2.31
C HIS A 1012 24.22 8.73 -1.64
N GLY A 1013 23.40 9.76 -1.47
CA GLY A 1013 23.83 11.09 -1.03
C GLY A 1013 24.42 11.24 0.37
N HIS A 1014 24.63 10.14 1.13
CA HIS A 1014 25.52 10.15 2.31
C HIS A 1014 25.70 8.84 3.09
N GLY A 1015 25.31 7.63 2.65
CA GLY A 1015 25.76 6.42 3.38
C GLY A 1015 24.97 5.79 4.58
N LEU A 1016 23.61 5.78 4.62
CA LEU A 1016 22.68 4.72 5.18
C LEU A 1016 21.83 4.96 6.47
N PHE A 1017 20.50 4.58 6.47
CA PHE A 1017 19.75 3.77 7.50
C PHE A 1017 18.19 3.59 7.32
N SER A 1018 17.55 2.62 8.04
CA SER A 1018 16.08 2.27 8.17
C SER A 1018 15.54 1.91 9.60
N PHE A 1019 14.30 2.36 9.94
CA PHE A 1019 13.12 1.81 10.70
C PHE A 1019 12.95 1.52 12.25
N PHE A 1020 11.81 2.05 12.81
CA PHE A 1020 10.85 1.68 13.91
C PHE A 1020 10.84 2.27 15.37
N LEU A 1021 9.80 3.07 15.70
CA LEU A 1021 8.89 3.12 16.91
C LEU A 1021 7.92 4.34 16.72
N ILE A 1022 6.59 4.28 16.45
CA ILE A 1022 5.38 3.77 17.11
C ILE A 1022 5.05 4.37 18.51
N LEU A 1023 3.93 5.12 18.56
CA LEU A 1023 3.00 5.26 19.68
C LEU A 1023 3.55 5.73 21.04
N SER A 1024 3.78 7.04 21.16
CA SER A 1024 3.78 7.71 22.48
C SER A 1024 2.77 8.86 22.63
N TYR A 1025 1.89 9.10 21.65
CA TYR A 1025 0.83 10.11 21.81
C TYR A 1025 -0.52 9.58 21.29
N PHE A 1026 -1.03 8.59 22.01
CA PHE A 1026 -2.47 8.41 22.18
C PHE A 1026 -3.00 9.56 23.04
N PHE A 1027 -4.02 10.24 22.54
CA PHE A 1027 -5.21 10.65 23.30
C PHE A 1027 -5.07 10.74 24.83
N PHE A 1028 -4.81 11.95 25.34
CA PHE A 1028 -5.41 12.45 26.57
C PHE A 1028 -5.44 13.98 26.54
N ALA A 1029 -6.58 14.56 26.13
CA ALA A 1029 -7.15 15.79 26.70
C ALA A 1029 -8.41 16.15 25.90
N GLY A 1030 -9.58 15.95 26.51
CA GLY A 1030 -10.75 16.73 26.12
C GLY A 1030 -10.48 18.22 26.31
N PHE A 1031 -10.99 19.04 25.40
CA PHE A 1031 -11.34 20.45 25.61
C PHE A 1031 -10.46 21.25 26.59
N LYS A 1032 -9.38 21.87 26.09
CA LYS A 1032 -9.04 23.31 26.28
C LYS A 1032 -7.71 23.65 25.61
N PHE A 1033 -7.69 24.79 24.91
CA PHE A 1033 -6.51 25.52 24.45
C PHE A 1033 -5.43 25.62 25.55
N TYR A 1034 -4.16 25.28 25.26
CA TYR A 1034 -2.93 26.02 25.62
C TYR A 1034 -1.67 25.37 25.01
N MET A 1035 -0.65 26.18 24.73
CA MET A 1035 0.60 25.89 23.99
C MET A 1035 1.68 25.07 24.74
N PHE A 1036 2.68 24.63 23.95
CA PHE A 1036 4.08 24.24 24.22
C PHE A 1036 4.47 22.77 24.55
N GLU A 1037 5.31 22.21 23.65
CA GLU A 1037 6.67 21.63 23.88
C GLU A 1037 6.95 20.12 23.57
N ASN A 1038 7.73 19.92 22.48
CA ASN A 1038 8.78 18.90 22.16
C ASN A 1038 8.59 17.37 22.39
N LYS A 1039 8.68 16.60 21.28
CA LYS A 1039 9.83 15.70 20.93
C LYS A 1039 9.48 14.81 19.71
N VAL A 1040 10.19 14.99 18.60
CA VAL A 1040 10.07 14.24 17.33
C VAL A 1040 11.41 13.57 17.01
N ASP A 1041 11.42 12.24 16.83
CA ASP A 1041 12.61 11.45 16.46
C ASP A 1041 12.81 11.34 14.92
N LYS A 1042 13.45 12.37 14.36
CA LYS A 1042 14.75 12.39 13.64
C LYS A 1042 15.24 11.28 12.71
N THR A 1043 15.66 11.66 11.49
CA THR A 1043 17.08 11.54 11.01
C THR A 1043 17.33 12.31 9.69
N LEU A 1044 18.60 12.67 9.39
CA LEU A 1044 19.11 13.55 8.30
C LEU A 1044 19.31 12.89 6.91
N ILE A 1045 19.26 13.66 5.79
CA ILE A 1045 19.79 13.24 4.46
C ILE A 1045 20.25 14.41 3.55
N SER A 1046 21.56 14.53 3.27
CA SER A 1046 22.21 15.54 2.41
C SER A 1046 22.44 15.12 0.96
N VAL A 1047 22.79 16.11 0.12
CA VAL A 1047 23.33 15.94 -1.24
C VAL A 1047 24.86 15.82 -1.17
N ASN A 1048 25.37 14.62 -0.95
CA ASN A 1048 26.80 14.36 -1.08
C ASN A 1048 27.04 12.95 -1.64
N ILE A 1049 27.50 12.82 -2.87
CA ILE A 1049 28.11 11.54 -3.24
C ILE A 1049 29.39 11.45 -2.42
N GLY A 1050 29.46 10.51 -1.46
CA GLY A 1050 30.64 10.31 -0.62
C GLY A 1050 31.87 10.07 -1.48
N MET A 1051 32.63 11.14 -1.76
CA MET A 1051 33.83 11.08 -2.59
C MET A 1051 34.85 10.12 -1.98
N GLY A 1052 34.92 10.08 -0.65
CA GLY A 1052 35.66 9.07 0.10
C GLY A 1052 35.18 7.66 -0.27
N LEU A 1053 33.98 7.27 0.14
CA LEU A 1053 33.46 5.91 -0.08
C LEU A 1053 33.66 5.39 -1.53
N THR A 1054 33.47 6.26 -2.51
CA THR A 1054 33.64 5.92 -3.93
C THR A 1054 35.10 5.61 -4.29
N PHE A 1055 36.06 6.29 -3.65
CA PHE A 1055 37.49 6.05 -3.81
C PHE A 1055 37.88 4.63 -3.44
N GLN A 1056 37.61 4.17 -2.22
CA GLN A 1056 37.97 2.80 -1.85
C GLN A 1056 37.09 1.74 -2.54
N SER A 1057 35.85 2.07 -2.88
CA SER A 1057 35.01 1.15 -3.67
C SER A 1057 35.58 0.86 -5.06
N SER A 1058 36.19 1.86 -5.72
CA SER A 1058 36.92 1.64 -6.98
C SER A 1058 38.19 0.79 -6.78
N GLU A 1059 38.82 0.84 -5.60
CA GLU A 1059 39.95 -0.04 -5.26
C GLU A 1059 39.49 -1.49 -5.17
N ALA A 1060 38.39 -1.72 -4.44
CA ALA A 1060 37.82 -3.06 -4.30
C ALA A 1060 37.55 -3.69 -5.66
N VAL A 1061 36.90 -2.97 -6.59
CA VAL A 1061 36.63 -3.49 -7.93
C VAL A 1061 37.91 -3.81 -8.70
N VAL A 1062 38.89 -2.91 -8.70
CA VAL A 1062 40.16 -3.15 -9.42
C VAL A 1062 40.91 -4.34 -8.82
N GLN A 1063 41.00 -4.44 -7.50
CA GLN A 1063 41.66 -5.58 -6.85
C GLN A 1063 40.94 -6.90 -7.11
N MET A 1064 39.60 -6.90 -7.14
CA MET A 1064 38.82 -8.10 -7.50
C MET A 1064 39.04 -8.49 -8.97
N ILE A 1065 39.09 -7.53 -9.90
CA ILE A 1065 39.44 -7.77 -11.31
C ILE A 1065 40.83 -8.38 -11.46
N LEU A 1066 41.78 -7.98 -10.61
CA LEU A 1066 43.15 -8.51 -10.60
C LEU A 1066 43.29 -9.86 -9.86
N GLY A 1067 42.20 -10.43 -9.34
CA GLY A 1067 42.21 -11.72 -8.64
C GLY A 1067 42.55 -11.66 -7.14
N ASN A 1068 42.60 -10.46 -6.55
CA ASN A 1068 42.97 -10.25 -5.14
C ASN A 1068 41.76 -10.24 -4.18
N GLU A 1069 40.69 -10.98 -4.49
CA GLU A 1069 39.43 -10.93 -3.73
C GLU A 1069 39.60 -11.27 -2.23
N LYS A 1070 40.50 -12.20 -1.91
CA LYS A 1070 40.79 -12.58 -0.51
C LYS A 1070 41.30 -11.40 0.34
N GLU A 1071 42.08 -10.50 -0.26
CA GLU A 1071 42.57 -9.30 0.44
C GLU A 1071 41.47 -8.25 0.56
N VAL A 1072 40.65 -8.08 -0.48
CA VAL A 1072 39.48 -7.18 -0.46
C VAL A 1072 38.51 -7.58 0.66
N ASN A 1073 38.25 -8.88 0.83
CA ASN A 1073 37.33 -9.40 1.86
C ASN A 1073 37.77 -9.12 3.31
N LYS A 1074 39.04 -8.77 3.56
CA LYS A 1074 39.51 -8.41 4.90
C LYS A 1074 39.02 -7.04 5.35
N TRP A 1075 38.91 -6.08 4.44
CA TRP A 1075 38.59 -4.68 4.76
C TRP A 1075 37.25 -4.21 4.18
N LEU A 1076 36.76 -4.80 3.09
CA LEU A 1076 35.48 -4.45 2.50
C LEU A 1076 34.31 -5.00 3.36
N PRO A 1077 33.35 -4.17 3.79
CA PRO A 1077 32.16 -4.65 4.48
C PRO A 1077 31.38 -5.65 3.63
N LYS A 1078 30.88 -6.74 4.23
CA LYS A 1078 30.08 -7.74 3.48
C LYS A 1078 28.82 -7.12 2.90
N CYS A 1079 28.27 -6.13 3.60
CA CYS A 1079 27.13 -5.36 3.17
C CYS A 1079 27.37 -4.48 1.93
N TYR A 1080 28.55 -4.49 1.29
CA TYR A 1080 28.81 -3.78 0.02
C TYR A 1080 28.88 -4.71 -1.19
N LYS A 1081 29.00 -6.02 -0.96
CA LYS A 1081 29.14 -7.00 -2.04
C LYS A 1081 27.89 -7.08 -2.90
N LEU A 1082 28.04 -7.23 -4.22
CA LEU A 1082 26.90 -7.38 -5.12
C LEU A 1082 26.07 -8.63 -4.81
N SER A 1083 26.68 -9.68 -4.26
CA SER A 1083 26.05 -10.93 -3.86
C SER A 1083 25.01 -10.80 -2.76
N ARG A 1084 24.95 -9.65 -2.07
CA ARG A 1084 23.88 -9.35 -1.10
C ARG A 1084 22.56 -8.97 -1.77
N VAL A 1085 22.56 -8.65 -3.07
CA VAL A 1085 21.36 -8.24 -3.80
C VAL A 1085 20.46 -9.46 -4.03
N PRO A 1086 19.19 -9.44 -3.59
CA PRO A 1086 18.28 -10.58 -3.78
C PRO A 1086 18.15 -10.99 -5.24
N GLY A 1087 18.35 -12.27 -5.54
CA GLY A 1087 18.28 -12.81 -6.91
C GLY A 1087 19.60 -12.84 -7.67
N ILE A 1088 20.68 -12.24 -7.13
CA ILE A 1088 22.04 -12.32 -7.69
C ILE A 1088 22.82 -13.36 -6.87
N LYS A 1089 23.09 -14.54 -7.44
CA LYS A 1089 23.98 -15.55 -6.84
C LYS A 1089 25.41 -15.35 -7.35
N GLU A 1090 26.41 -15.50 -6.48
CA GLU A 1090 27.82 -15.59 -6.94
C GLU A 1090 27.95 -16.78 -7.89
N SER A 1091 28.55 -16.57 -9.07
CA SER A 1091 29.16 -17.66 -9.81
C SER A 1091 30.25 -18.21 -8.91
N THR A 1092 30.07 -19.44 -8.43
CA THR A 1092 31.03 -20.09 -7.52
C THR A 1092 32.25 -20.56 -8.29
#